data_AF-A0A497E055-F1
#
_entry.id   AF-A0A497E055-F1
#
_cell.length_a   1.000
_cell.length_b   1.000
_cell.length_c   1.000
_cell.angle_alpha   90.00
_cell.angle_beta   90.00
_cell.angle_gamma   90.00
#
_symmetry.space_group_name_H-M   'P 1'
#
loop_
_entity.id
_entity.type
_entity.pdbx_description
1 polymer ?
#
loop_
_entity_poly.entity_id
_entity_poly.type
_entity_poly.pdbx_seq_one_letter_code
_entity_poly.pdbx_strand_id
1 'polypeptide(L)'
;MRKLLSLLLVGILLSLVGTNLLAAAKVKIKDLPERYRKWLEEEVVYIITPVEKEVFLQLQTNRERDLFIEAFWKHRDPTPGTPENEFKKEHYRRINYANHFFGRGIPKPGWKTDRGRVYIILGEPNDITRFEGKTQVYPTEVWFYQGKTKYGLPPGFYVVFYQEGGTGEYKIYSPLKDGPMALLTSYYGDPMDYMAAYERLREFAPELADISLNLIPGERAMIAGRPSLSSDVLLQQIEMAPLKAVEEKYARKFLEYKDIVEVEYSTNYIDCDAVIKIFQTPSGLNFIHYAIEPERLSVNQYQKKYYTSLKLNGTVTNAEGKQVYQFEKNIQLEFSEEQMAQISRRPLSIRDMFPLIPGEFRLSILLKNEISKEFTSVETSVSISPPGGQISLSPLILAYKAQPKTTPQGRLRPFYLNGQQLYFQGNRVFLQEDVLYLGFQVKGLTEQFKKEGEIEIKFLKDGQIFKSQKVKPAPLGGKLQDFVLPFPLKDFPPAHYSVEVSLNLAGQKLISSGDEFDITYSTSIPRPWVYAKLLPPADDVVYDYLIGTQFLKNGQPQLARQHLERAYHSRPEDMSYAFGLAQACWILGDVSRIPELLSPLVGQAKVSYEVLELLGKSWQRLGQWNKAIEVFDQAVEQFGTNPRLLNALGECYLALGRKEEARVVWEKSLELNPDQAEIKKKLASLKEKE
;
A
#
# COMPACT_ATOMS: atom_id res chain seq x y z
N MET A 1 -32.65 38.15 24.43
CA MET A 1 -31.77 37.40 25.36
C MET A 1 -32.11 35.92 25.30
N ARG A 2 -31.12 35.10 24.92
CA ARG A 2 -31.05 33.61 24.98
C ARG A 2 -32.18 32.80 24.29
N LYS A 3 -31.95 32.48 23.01
CA LYS A 3 -32.03 31.12 22.42
C LYS A 3 -31.80 31.20 20.91
N LEU A 4 -30.52 31.15 20.52
CA LEU A 4 -30.07 31.11 19.13
C LEU A 4 -28.69 30.43 19.15
N LEU A 5 -28.66 29.10 19.28
CA LEU A 5 -27.47 28.24 19.16
C LEU A 5 -27.87 26.76 19.39
N SER A 6 -28.25 26.07 18.32
CA SER A 6 -28.18 24.60 18.20
C SER A 6 -28.61 24.15 16.80
N LEU A 7 -27.80 24.46 15.78
CA LEU A 7 -27.94 23.93 14.43
C LEU A 7 -26.59 24.10 13.71
N LEU A 8 -25.61 23.28 14.11
CA LEU A 8 -24.31 23.11 13.44
C LEU A 8 -23.53 22.00 14.16
N LEU A 9 -23.90 20.74 13.96
CA LEU A 9 -23.05 19.58 14.32
C LEU A 9 -23.62 18.26 13.78
N VAL A 10 -23.75 18.14 12.45
CA VAL A 10 -23.78 16.84 11.75
C VAL A 10 -23.00 17.01 10.45
N GLY A 11 -21.69 16.99 10.57
CA GLY A 11 -20.76 17.11 9.47
C GLY A 11 -19.36 16.87 10.03
N ILE A 12 -18.66 15.90 9.46
CA ILE A 12 -17.32 15.42 9.84
C ILE A 12 -17.33 14.41 11.00
N LEU A 13 -17.65 13.16 10.65
CA LEU A 13 -17.18 11.98 11.39
C LEU A 13 -16.82 10.91 10.34
N LEU A 14 -15.87 11.25 9.49
CA LEU A 14 -15.37 10.43 8.38
C LEU A 14 -13.87 10.73 8.19
N SER A 15 -13.04 10.35 9.18
CA SER A 15 -11.57 10.28 9.03
C SER A 15 -10.87 9.81 10.31
N LEU A 16 -11.26 8.66 10.89
CA LEU A 16 -10.41 8.01 11.92
C LEU A 16 -10.71 6.51 12.02
N VAL A 17 -10.65 5.80 10.88
CA VAL A 17 -10.28 4.37 10.95
C VAL A 17 -8.75 4.36 10.94
N GLY A 18 -8.18 4.63 12.11
CA GLY A 18 -6.77 4.46 12.35
C GLY A 18 -6.41 3.00 12.07
N THR A 19 -5.35 2.82 11.29
CA THR A 19 -4.68 1.53 11.15
C THR A 19 -4.17 1.09 12.52
N ASN A 20 -4.97 0.38 13.28
CA ASN A 20 -4.49 -0.45 14.38
C ASN A 20 -3.83 -1.70 13.78
N LEU A 21 -2.70 -1.49 13.10
CA LEU A 21 -1.62 -2.47 13.13
C LEU A 21 -1.16 -2.48 14.59
N LEU A 22 -1.14 -3.66 15.23
CA LEU A 22 -0.44 -3.87 16.49
C LEU A 22 0.94 -3.21 16.35
N ALA A 23 1.13 -2.04 16.98
CA ALA A 23 2.41 -1.35 16.95
C ALA A 23 3.39 -2.24 17.69
N ALA A 24 4.22 -2.97 16.95
CA ALA A 24 5.30 -3.77 17.52
C ALA A 24 6.09 -2.90 18.49
N ALA A 25 6.48 -3.47 19.64
CA ALA A 25 7.17 -2.73 20.68
C ALA A 25 8.46 -2.09 20.10
N LYS A 26 8.53 -0.76 20.16
CA LYS A 26 9.68 0.01 19.67
C LYS A 26 10.89 -0.25 20.58
N VAL A 27 12.02 -0.61 19.99
CA VAL A 27 13.31 -0.68 20.71
C VAL A 27 13.77 0.76 20.98
N LYS A 28 14.21 1.07 22.20
CA LYS A 28 14.76 2.40 22.50
C LYS A 28 16.13 2.53 21.85
N ILE A 29 16.48 3.71 21.35
CA ILE A 29 17.74 3.93 20.63
C ILE A 29 18.98 3.53 21.47
N LYS A 30 18.94 3.79 22.78
CA LYS A 30 20.00 3.38 23.72
C LYS A 30 20.22 1.86 23.80
N ASP A 31 19.18 1.08 23.52
CA ASP A 31 19.20 -0.39 23.59
C ASP A 31 19.64 -1.01 22.25
N LEU A 32 19.83 -0.20 21.18
CA LEU A 32 20.39 -0.67 19.91
C LEU A 32 21.87 -1.02 20.06
N PRO A 33 22.37 -2.05 19.34
CA PRO A 33 23.81 -2.27 19.21
C PRO A 33 24.53 -1.05 18.62
N GLU A 34 25.80 -0.85 19.03
CA GLU A 34 26.60 0.35 18.73
C GLU A 34 26.59 0.73 17.24
N ARG A 35 26.79 -0.25 16.37
CA ARG A 35 26.80 -0.05 14.90
C ARG A 35 25.52 0.60 14.39
N TYR A 36 24.36 0.12 14.84
CA TYR A 36 23.06 0.63 14.38
C TYR A 36 22.70 1.95 15.03
N ARG A 37 23.11 2.16 16.28
CA ARG A 37 22.97 3.44 16.96
C ARG A 37 23.76 4.54 16.25
N LYS A 38 25.04 4.26 15.96
CA LYS A 38 25.92 5.15 15.20
C LYS A 38 25.35 5.47 13.81
N TRP A 39 24.89 4.45 13.09
CA TRP A 39 24.27 4.65 11.79
C TRP A 39 23.08 5.62 11.88
N LEU A 40 22.16 5.37 12.82
CA LEU A 40 20.93 6.14 12.99
C LEU A 40 21.14 7.57 13.53
N GLU A 41 22.02 7.73 14.52
CA GLU A 41 22.20 9.00 15.25
C GLU A 41 23.31 9.88 14.67
N GLU A 42 24.24 9.32 13.90
CA GLU A 42 25.38 10.06 13.33
C GLU A 42 25.39 10.02 11.80
N GLU A 43 25.32 8.84 11.20
CA GLU A 43 25.60 8.70 9.77
C GLU A 43 24.44 9.19 8.91
N VAL A 44 23.19 8.95 9.30
CA VAL A 44 22.02 9.31 8.47
C VAL A 44 21.10 10.36 9.11
N VAL A 45 21.51 10.96 10.22
CA VAL A 45 20.68 11.87 11.06
C VAL A 45 20.02 13.04 10.30
N TYR A 46 20.65 13.54 9.23
CA TYR A 46 20.14 14.66 8.43
C TYR A 46 19.37 14.22 7.18
N ILE A 47 19.35 12.93 6.86
CA ILE A 47 18.78 12.40 5.62
C ILE A 47 17.73 11.31 5.84
N ILE A 48 17.64 10.76 7.06
CA ILE A 48 16.61 9.79 7.44
C ILE A 48 15.29 10.48 7.75
N THR A 49 14.19 9.95 7.21
CA THR A 49 12.86 10.50 7.47
C THR A 49 12.31 10.06 8.82
N PRO A 50 11.33 10.80 9.40
CA PRO A 50 10.67 10.37 10.63
C PRO A 50 10.07 8.96 10.51
N VAL A 51 9.45 8.64 9.37
CA VAL A 51 8.86 7.32 9.12
C VAL A 51 9.92 6.24 9.03
N GLU A 52 11.01 6.46 8.30
CA GLU A 52 12.13 5.51 8.22
C GLU A 52 12.74 5.23 9.60
N LYS A 53 12.93 6.27 10.40
CA LYS A 53 13.42 6.16 11.78
C LYS A 53 12.46 5.34 12.65
N GLU A 54 11.15 5.59 12.55
CA GLU A 54 10.16 4.82 13.31
C GLU A 54 10.16 3.34 12.92
N VAL A 55 10.18 3.04 11.62
CA VAL A 55 10.25 1.68 11.10
C VAL A 55 11.51 0.98 11.59
N PHE A 56 12.67 1.63 11.49
CA PHE A 56 13.94 1.06 11.92
C PHE A 56 13.95 0.66 13.41
N LEU A 57 13.27 1.44 14.26
CA LEU A 57 13.13 1.15 15.69
C LEU A 57 12.12 0.04 16.02
N GLN A 58 11.27 -0.35 15.06
CA GLN A 58 10.35 -1.48 15.21
C GLN A 58 10.96 -2.81 14.76
N LEU A 59 12.11 -2.78 14.07
CA LEU A 59 12.85 -3.98 13.67
C LEU A 59 13.41 -4.69 14.91
N GLN A 60 13.25 -6.00 14.96
CA GLN A 60 13.57 -6.80 16.15
C GLN A 60 14.97 -7.44 16.01
N THR A 61 15.36 -7.83 14.80
CA THR A 61 16.61 -8.56 14.54
C THR A 61 17.68 -7.69 13.86
N ASN A 62 18.95 -8.04 14.05
CA ASN A 62 20.07 -7.39 13.38
C ASN A 62 20.02 -7.57 11.86
N ARG A 63 19.58 -8.75 11.39
CA ARG A 63 19.40 -9.04 9.95
C ARG A 63 18.39 -8.08 9.31
N GLU A 64 17.24 -7.88 9.94
CA GLU A 64 16.24 -6.91 9.46
C GLU A 64 16.83 -5.50 9.35
N ARG A 65 17.62 -5.07 10.35
CA ARG A 65 18.27 -3.75 10.35
C ARG A 65 19.29 -3.60 9.22
N ASP A 66 20.13 -4.62 9.00
CA ASP A 66 21.12 -4.59 7.91
C ASP A 66 20.46 -4.43 6.54
N LEU A 67 19.34 -5.13 6.31
CA LEU A 67 18.58 -5.01 5.06
C LEU A 67 17.87 -3.69 4.92
N PHE A 68 17.32 -3.15 6.01
CA PHE A 68 16.75 -1.82 6.01
C PHE A 68 17.81 -0.78 5.62
N ILE A 69 19.04 -0.90 6.15
CA ILE A 69 20.15 -0.01 5.79
C ILE A 69 20.50 -0.15 4.29
N GLU A 70 20.49 -1.37 3.75
CA GLU A 70 20.71 -1.59 2.32
C GLU A 70 19.62 -0.94 1.47
N ALA A 71 18.35 -1.15 1.81
CA ALA A 71 17.20 -0.52 1.15
C ALA A 71 17.27 1.01 1.21
N PHE A 72 17.59 1.55 2.39
CA PHE A 72 17.72 2.98 2.64
C PHE A 72 18.68 3.65 1.65
N TRP A 73 19.83 3.02 1.41
CA TRP A 73 20.80 3.52 0.44
C TRP A 73 20.33 3.30 -0.99
N LYS A 74 19.79 2.12 -1.30
CA LYS A 74 19.29 1.78 -2.65
C LYS A 74 18.23 2.77 -3.15
N HIS A 75 17.29 3.19 -2.31
CA HIS A 75 16.26 4.18 -2.66
C HIS A 75 16.82 5.59 -2.88
N ARG A 76 18.06 5.86 -2.45
CA ARG A 76 18.77 7.13 -2.66
C ARG A 76 19.85 7.02 -3.75
N ASP A 77 19.92 5.89 -4.46
CA ASP A 77 20.89 5.68 -5.54
C ASP A 77 20.43 6.38 -6.83
N PRO A 78 21.16 7.40 -7.32
CA PRO A 78 20.82 8.07 -8.57
C PRO A 78 21.10 7.19 -9.80
N THR A 79 21.97 6.18 -9.68
CA THR A 79 22.40 5.31 -10.78
C THR A 79 22.43 3.84 -10.35
N PRO A 80 21.27 3.19 -10.14
CA PRO A 80 21.22 1.81 -9.63
C PRO A 80 21.92 0.76 -10.51
N GLY A 81 22.30 1.11 -11.74
CA GLY A 81 23.05 0.25 -12.66
C GLY A 81 24.57 0.20 -12.41
N THR A 82 25.11 1.04 -11.53
CA THR A 82 26.52 1.01 -11.13
C THR A 82 26.73 0.09 -9.91
N PRO A 83 27.90 -0.57 -9.79
CA PRO A 83 28.19 -1.40 -8.61
C PRO A 83 28.25 -0.61 -7.30
N GLU A 84 28.56 0.69 -7.38
CA GLU A 84 28.65 1.60 -6.26
C GLU A 84 27.47 2.57 -6.25
N ASN A 85 26.97 2.87 -5.06
CA ASN A 85 25.98 3.92 -4.83
C ASN A 85 26.69 5.26 -4.66
N GLU A 86 26.63 6.10 -5.69
CA GLU A 86 27.35 7.37 -5.73
C GLU A 86 26.84 8.37 -4.68
N PHE A 87 25.54 8.36 -4.39
CA PHE A 87 24.97 9.21 -3.35
C PHE A 87 25.50 8.84 -1.96
N LYS A 88 25.54 7.55 -1.64
CA LYS A 88 26.10 7.04 -0.39
C LYS A 88 27.56 7.46 -0.24
N LYS A 89 28.37 7.27 -1.28
CA LYS A 89 29.79 7.63 -1.31
C LYS A 89 29.99 9.13 -1.07
N GLU A 90 29.24 9.96 -1.80
CA GLU A 90 29.27 11.41 -1.65
C GLU A 90 28.81 11.86 -0.26
N HIS A 91 27.77 11.23 0.30
CA HIS A 91 27.28 11.53 1.64
C HIS A 91 28.34 11.29 2.72
N TYR A 92 28.99 10.12 2.70
CA TYR A 92 30.09 9.85 3.64
C TYR A 92 31.31 10.76 3.39
N ARG A 93 31.60 11.13 2.13
CA ARG A 93 32.63 12.13 1.81
C ARG A 93 32.32 13.46 2.50
N ARG A 94 31.06 13.92 2.47
CA ARG A 94 30.62 15.16 3.13
C ARG A 94 30.71 15.10 4.64
N ILE A 95 30.34 13.97 5.26
CA ILE A 95 30.51 13.79 6.71
C ILE A 95 31.99 13.88 7.10
N ASN A 96 32.86 13.19 6.35
CA ASN A 96 34.29 13.22 6.61
C ASN A 96 34.88 14.63 6.41
N TYR A 97 34.47 15.33 5.36
CA TYR A 97 34.83 16.73 5.14
C TYR A 97 34.38 17.60 6.31
N ALA A 98 33.11 17.50 6.71
CA ALA A 98 32.56 18.28 7.81
C ALA A 98 33.35 18.05 9.10
N ASN A 99 33.63 16.79 9.46
CA ASN A 99 34.43 16.46 10.63
C ASN A 99 35.86 17.01 10.56
N HIS A 100 36.49 16.95 9.39
CA HIS A 100 37.86 17.39 9.21
C HIS A 100 38.03 18.91 9.23
N PHE A 101 37.07 19.66 8.68
CA PHE A 101 37.19 21.11 8.49
C PHE A 101 36.38 21.92 9.49
N PHE A 102 35.17 21.47 9.86
CA PHE A 102 34.28 22.22 10.74
C PHE A 102 34.34 21.77 12.20
N GLY A 103 34.95 20.62 12.50
CA GLY A 103 35.17 20.13 13.86
C GLY A 103 36.46 20.63 14.54
N ARG A 104 37.33 21.34 13.82
CA ARG A 104 38.61 21.80 14.37
C ARG A 104 38.40 22.91 15.39
N GLY A 105 39.04 22.79 16.56
CA GLY A 105 39.05 23.85 17.57
C GLY A 105 37.78 23.95 18.42
N ILE A 106 36.87 22.98 18.35
CA ILE A 106 35.63 22.93 19.14
C ILE A 106 35.42 21.54 19.75
N PRO A 107 34.69 21.41 20.88
CA PRO A 107 34.56 20.14 21.62
C PRO A 107 33.59 19.13 20.99
N LYS A 108 32.98 19.43 19.84
CA LYS A 108 32.03 18.55 19.15
C LYS A 108 32.49 18.22 17.72
N PRO A 109 32.13 17.03 17.19
CA PRO A 109 32.50 16.65 15.84
C PRO A 109 31.86 17.58 14.81
N GLY A 110 32.57 17.80 13.69
CA GLY A 110 32.17 18.78 12.69
C GLY A 110 30.81 18.52 12.05
N TRP A 111 30.37 17.26 11.94
CA TRP A 111 29.02 16.94 11.47
C TRP A 111 27.90 17.54 12.33
N LYS A 112 28.14 17.77 13.63
CA LYS A 112 27.19 18.41 14.57
C LYS A 112 27.23 19.95 14.56
N THR A 113 28.04 20.55 13.69
CA THR A 113 28.09 22.02 13.55
C THR A 113 27.07 22.49 12.52
N ASP A 114 26.67 23.75 12.59
CA ASP A 114 25.76 24.33 11.60
C ASP A 114 26.34 24.27 10.18
N ARG A 115 27.62 24.61 10.03
CA ARG A 115 28.33 24.49 8.73
C ARG A 115 28.38 23.04 8.25
N GLY A 116 28.70 22.09 9.14
CA GLY A 116 28.74 20.67 8.79
C GLY A 116 27.37 20.13 8.38
N ARG A 117 26.32 20.49 9.12
CA ARG A 117 24.93 20.13 8.81
C ARG A 117 24.52 20.62 7.42
N VAL A 118 24.72 21.91 7.13
CA VAL A 118 24.37 22.48 5.81
C VAL A 118 25.21 21.86 4.70
N TYR A 119 26.50 21.64 4.92
CA TYR A 119 27.40 21.00 3.95
C TYR A 119 26.99 19.55 3.65
N ILE A 120 26.56 18.78 4.65
CA ILE A 120 26.05 17.41 4.45
C ILE A 120 24.78 17.43 3.61
N ILE A 121 23.82 18.30 3.95
CA ILE A 121 22.51 18.42 3.28
C ILE A 121 22.66 18.90 1.83
N LEU A 122 23.28 20.07 1.62
CA LEU A 122 23.31 20.74 0.32
C LEU A 122 24.52 20.36 -0.53
N GLY A 123 25.59 19.88 0.10
CA GLY A 123 26.90 19.67 -0.51
C GLY A 123 27.75 20.94 -0.51
N GLU A 124 28.79 20.91 -1.33
CA GLU A 124 29.70 22.04 -1.51
C GLU A 124 28.96 23.27 -2.08
N PRO A 125 29.14 24.46 -1.48
CA PRO A 125 28.58 25.69 -2.01
C PRO A 125 29.22 26.08 -3.35
N ASN A 126 28.50 26.85 -4.13
CA ASN A 126 28.99 27.39 -5.40
C ASN A 126 30.07 28.46 -5.19
N ASP A 127 29.95 29.23 -4.09
CA ASP A 127 30.94 30.22 -3.70
C ASP A 127 30.95 30.41 -2.18
N ILE A 128 32.09 30.82 -1.62
CA ILE A 128 32.27 31.12 -0.20
C ILE A 128 32.96 32.48 -0.05
N THR A 129 32.23 33.46 0.45
CA THR A 129 32.77 34.78 0.82
C THR A 129 33.08 34.80 2.31
N ARG A 130 34.31 35.19 2.68
CA ARG A 130 34.74 35.28 4.09
C ARG A 130 34.97 36.73 4.50
N PHE A 131 34.38 37.11 5.63
CA PHE A 131 34.59 38.39 6.29
C PHE A 131 35.40 38.16 7.56
N GLU A 132 36.70 37.93 7.39
CA GLU A 132 37.66 37.72 8.49
C GLU A 132 38.59 38.94 8.62
N GLY A 133 39.02 39.26 9.84
CA GLY A 133 39.99 40.34 10.09
C GLY A 133 39.45 41.78 9.96
N LYS A 134 38.15 41.97 9.77
CA LYS A 134 37.51 43.30 9.83
C LYS A 134 37.23 43.67 11.29
N THR A 135 37.76 44.80 11.76
CA THR A 135 37.67 45.22 13.17
C THR A 135 36.24 45.43 13.69
N GLN A 136 35.26 45.63 12.80
CA GLN A 136 33.88 46.00 13.15
C GLN A 136 32.83 44.91 12.85
N VAL A 137 33.24 43.76 12.30
CA VAL A 137 32.34 42.67 11.90
C VAL A 137 32.86 41.36 12.48
N TYR A 138 31.99 40.58 13.10
CA TYR A 138 32.37 39.25 13.59
C TYR A 138 32.78 38.36 12.41
N PRO A 139 33.72 37.41 12.62
CA PRO A 139 34.08 36.43 11.59
C PRO A 139 32.82 35.79 11.01
N THR A 140 32.60 36.01 9.71
CA THR A 140 31.38 35.63 9.01
C THR A 140 31.72 34.94 7.69
N GLU A 141 31.10 33.79 7.42
CA GLU A 141 31.17 33.10 6.14
C GLU A 141 29.80 33.16 5.46
N VAL A 142 29.78 33.54 4.19
CA VAL A 142 28.59 33.57 3.35
C VAL A 142 28.76 32.52 2.27
N TRP A 143 27.89 31.52 2.26
CA TRP A 143 27.90 30.44 1.28
C TRP A 143 26.79 30.68 0.26
N PHE A 144 27.13 30.68 -1.02
CA PHE A 144 26.15 30.81 -2.10
C PHE A 144 25.82 29.44 -2.68
N TYR A 145 24.53 29.19 -2.91
CA TYR A 145 24.02 27.98 -3.56
C TYR A 145 23.12 28.35 -4.73
N GLN A 146 23.23 27.59 -5.82
CA GLN A 146 22.35 27.67 -6.98
C GLN A 146 22.02 26.28 -7.54
N GLY A 147 20.94 26.18 -8.33
CA GLY A 147 20.58 24.95 -9.05
C GLY A 147 20.01 23.85 -8.16
N LYS A 148 19.41 24.20 -7.02
CA LYS A 148 18.80 23.25 -6.06
C LYS A 148 17.26 23.17 -6.14
N THR A 149 16.67 23.69 -7.22
CA THR A 149 15.21 23.79 -7.40
C THR A 149 14.48 22.45 -7.35
N LYS A 150 15.14 21.34 -7.71
CA LYS A 150 14.58 19.98 -7.57
C LYS A 150 14.21 19.58 -6.14
N TYR A 151 14.76 20.27 -5.14
CA TYR A 151 14.43 20.06 -3.72
C TYR A 151 13.39 21.07 -3.19
N GLY A 152 12.78 21.86 -4.10
CA GLY A 152 11.85 22.94 -3.74
C GLY A 152 12.54 24.16 -3.13
N LEU A 153 13.84 24.35 -3.39
CA LEU A 153 14.62 25.51 -2.95
C LEU A 153 14.66 26.60 -4.05
N PRO A 154 14.94 27.87 -3.69
CA PRO A 154 15.08 28.96 -4.66
C PRO A 154 16.18 28.70 -5.72
N PRO A 155 16.10 29.34 -6.91
CA PRO A 155 17.10 29.19 -7.97
C PRO A 155 18.53 29.54 -7.54
N GLY A 156 18.66 30.53 -6.66
CA GLY A 156 19.89 30.90 -5.97
C GLY A 156 19.58 31.47 -4.59
N PHE A 157 20.44 31.24 -3.61
CA PHE A 157 20.28 31.74 -2.24
C PHE A 157 21.59 31.69 -1.45
N TYR A 158 21.65 32.41 -0.35
CA TYR A 158 22.76 32.47 0.59
C TYR A 158 22.45 31.69 1.88
N VAL A 159 23.50 31.13 2.48
CA VAL A 159 23.49 30.67 3.86
C VAL A 159 24.65 31.36 4.57
N VAL A 160 24.34 32.08 5.64
CA VAL A 160 25.33 32.87 6.37
C VAL A 160 25.65 32.18 7.70
N PHE A 161 26.93 32.16 8.05
CA PHE A 161 27.41 31.65 9.33
C PHE A 161 28.29 32.68 10.01
N TYR A 162 28.20 32.85 11.33
CA TYR A 162 29.00 33.81 12.07
C TYR A 162 29.46 33.28 13.43
N GLN A 163 30.57 33.80 13.93
CA GLN A 163 31.06 33.52 15.30
C GLN A 163 30.55 34.58 16.27
N GLU A 164 29.55 34.22 17.07
CA GLU A 164 29.03 35.07 18.15
C GLU A 164 30.14 35.39 19.16
N GLY A 165 30.45 36.67 19.36
CA GLY A 165 31.54 37.11 20.24
C GLY A 165 32.95 36.93 19.64
N GLY A 166 33.06 36.60 18.35
CA GLY A 166 34.32 36.62 17.60
C GLY A 166 35.24 35.40 17.78
N THR A 167 34.82 34.41 18.56
CA THR A 167 35.57 33.16 18.77
C THR A 167 34.61 31.97 18.88
N GLY A 168 35.13 30.75 18.66
CA GLY A 168 34.34 29.53 18.86
C GLY A 168 33.62 29.04 17.61
N GLU A 169 32.39 28.56 17.77
CA GLU A 169 31.65 27.92 16.69
C GLU A 169 30.96 28.95 15.77
N TYR A 170 31.03 28.69 14.46
CA TYR A 170 30.18 29.34 13.47
C TYR A 170 28.74 28.83 13.57
N LYS A 171 27.82 29.73 13.95
CA LYS A 171 26.38 29.48 14.01
C LYS A 171 25.69 29.96 12.74
N ILE A 172 24.64 29.28 12.32
CA ILE A 172 23.81 29.74 11.20
C ILE A 172 23.11 31.05 11.59
N TYR A 173 23.16 32.02 10.68
CA TYR A 173 22.53 33.32 10.82
C TYR A 173 21.10 33.30 10.28
N SER A 174 20.16 33.78 11.07
CA SER A 174 18.78 34.03 10.71
C SER A 174 18.52 35.53 10.67
N PRO A 175 18.11 36.10 9.51
CA PRO A 175 17.75 37.51 9.43
C PRO A 175 16.68 37.92 10.45
N LEU A 176 15.66 37.07 10.69
CA LEU A 176 14.56 37.39 11.60
C LEU A 176 14.94 37.24 13.09
N LYS A 177 15.74 36.23 13.43
CA LYS A 177 16.11 35.92 14.82
C LYS A 177 17.30 36.75 15.31
N ASP A 178 18.33 36.87 14.47
CA ASP A 178 19.61 37.45 14.85
C ASP A 178 19.70 38.91 14.39
N GLY A 179 19.28 39.19 13.14
CA GLY A 179 19.31 40.52 12.53
C GLY A 179 20.73 41.08 12.27
N PRO A 180 20.87 42.16 11.48
CA PRO A 180 22.18 42.65 11.03
C PRO A 180 23.12 43.05 12.17
N MET A 181 22.56 43.46 13.31
CA MET A 181 23.32 43.84 14.51
C MET A 181 24.15 42.66 15.08
N ALA A 182 23.68 41.41 14.91
CA ALA A 182 24.40 40.23 15.39
C ALA A 182 25.74 40.00 14.67
N LEU A 183 25.91 40.61 13.48
CA LEU A 183 27.14 40.50 12.69
C LEU A 183 28.18 41.57 13.06
N LEU A 184 27.83 42.57 13.89
CA LEU A 184 28.70 43.67 14.28
C LEU A 184 29.39 43.40 15.62
N THR A 185 30.70 43.70 15.72
CA THR A 185 31.45 43.53 16.98
C THR A 185 31.09 44.57 18.04
N SER A 186 30.51 45.70 17.64
CA SER A 186 30.17 46.82 18.53
C SER A 186 28.99 47.63 17.98
N TYR A 187 27.77 47.21 18.32
CA TYR A 187 26.55 47.96 18.01
C TYR A 187 25.90 48.49 19.30
N TYR A 188 25.76 49.81 19.40
CA TYR A 188 25.20 50.50 20.57
C TYR A 188 23.82 51.14 20.28
N GLY A 189 23.19 50.78 19.17
CA GLY A 189 21.86 51.27 18.77
C GLY A 189 20.71 50.42 19.33
N ASP A 190 19.48 50.76 18.95
CA ASP A 190 18.29 49.98 19.32
C ASP A 190 18.31 48.63 18.58
N PRO A 191 18.30 47.49 19.30
CA PRO A 191 18.25 46.15 18.68
C PRO A 191 17.01 45.91 17.83
N MET A 192 15.96 46.73 17.94
CA MET A 192 14.77 46.64 17.09
C MET A 192 14.87 47.49 15.82
N ASP A 193 15.90 48.34 15.70
CA ASP A 193 16.17 49.17 14.53
C ASP A 193 17.14 48.48 13.56
N TYR A 194 16.59 47.52 12.81
CA TYR A 194 17.30 46.78 11.77
C TYR A 194 17.92 47.69 10.70
N MET A 195 17.33 48.86 10.44
CA MET A 195 17.80 49.78 9.40
C MET A 195 19.06 50.50 9.84
N ALA A 196 19.11 50.98 11.09
CA ALA A 196 20.33 51.56 11.65
C ALA A 196 21.47 50.54 11.73
N ALA A 197 21.16 49.29 12.10
CA ALA A 197 22.15 48.21 12.09
C ALA A 197 22.63 47.86 10.67
N TYR A 198 21.72 47.83 9.68
CA TYR A 198 22.04 47.60 8.27
C TYR A 198 22.96 48.68 7.71
N GLU A 199 22.63 49.97 7.89
CA GLU A 199 23.46 51.07 7.39
C GLU A 199 24.86 51.02 8.03
N ARG A 200 24.94 50.71 9.32
CA ARG A 200 26.23 50.56 10.00
C ARG A 200 27.03 49.37 9.46
N LEU A 201 26.38 48.25 9.19
CA LEU A 201 27.03 47.10 8.56
C LEU A 201 27.50 47.41 7.14
N ARG A 202 26.72 48.21 6.40
CA ARG A 202 27.02 48.62 5.02
C ARG A 202 28.27 49.48 4.91
N GLU A 203 28.56 50.32 5.92
CA GLU A 203 29.78 51.12 6.00
C GLU A 203 31.07 50.26 6.00
N PHE A 204 31.03 49.08 6.64
CA PHE A 204 32.21 48.22 6.81
C PHE A 204 32.21 46.98 5.90
N ALA A 205 31.03 46.47 5.54
CA ALA A 205 30.84 45.28 4.73
C ALA A 205 29.57 45.42 3.87
N PRO A 206 29.61 46.19 2.78
CA PRO A 206 28.44 46.49 1.95
C PRO A 206 27.77 45.23 1.38
N GLU A 207 28.56 44.26 0.90
CA GLU A 207 28.03 42.98 0.40
C GLU A 207 27.34 42.16 1.48
N LEU A 208 27.86 42.16 2.72
CA LEU A 208 27.26 41.43 3.83
C LEU A 208 25.99 42.11 4.33
N ALA A 209 25.93 43.44 4.28
CA ALA A 209 24.75 44.19 4.66
C ALA A 209 23.54 43.82 3.80
N ASP A 210 23.70 43.75 2.48
CA ASP A 210 22.61 43.36 1.57
C ASP A 210 22.07 41.96 1.87
N ILE A 211 22.95 41.02 2.20
CA ILE A 211 22.59 39.64 2.53
C ILE A 211 21.98 39.52 3.92
N SER A 212 22.36 40.40 4.87
CA SER A 212 21.91 40.34 6.26
C SER A 212 20.40 40.51 6.44
N LEU A 213 19.72 41.17 5.50
CA LEU A 213 18.26 41.34 5.51
C LEU A 213 17.53 40.31 4.65
N ASN A 214 18.19 39.78 3.62
CA ASN A 214 17.59 38.85 2.67
C ASN A 214 18.61 37.84 2.11
N LEU A 215 18.34 36.56 2.36
CA LEU A 215 19.16 35.45 1.87
C LEU A 215 18.85 35.06 0.41
N ILE A 216 17.79 35.58 -0.20
CA ILE A 216 17.37 35.23 -1.57
C ILE A 216 17.64 36.42 -2.52
N PRO A 217 18.59 36.30 -3.46
CA PRO A 217 18.88 37.33 -4.45
C PRO A 217 17.64 37.77 -5.25
N GLY A 218 17.45 39.08 -5.39
CA GLY A 218 16.40 39.67 -6.23
C GLY A 218 15.00 39.72 -5.60
N GLU A 219 14.80 39.13 -4.42
CA GLU A 219 13.55 39.26 -3.69
C GLU A 219 13.48 40.62 -2.97
N ARG A 220 12.31 41.27 -3.04
CA ARG A 220 12.05 42.55 -2.35
C ARG A 220 11.36 42.27 -1.03
N ALA A 221 11.94 42.72 0.09
CA ALA A 221 11.28 42.66 1.39
C ALA A 221 9.93 43.41 1.34
N MET A 222 8.88 42.81 1.91
CA MET A 222 7.53 43.42 1.94
C MET A 222 7.49 44.77 2.70
N ILE A 223 8.46 45.01 3.59
CA ILE A 223 8.63 46.25 4.34
C ILE A 223 10.11 46.67 4.20
N ALA A 224 10.35 47.89 3.74
CA ALA A 224 11.71 48.43 3.61
C ALA A 224 12.44 48.41 4.96
N GLY A 225 13.67 47.87 4.98
CA GLY A 225 14.52 47.84 6.18
C GLY A 225 14.19 46.75 7.21
N ARG A 226 13.29 45.80 6.91
CA ARG A 226 13.02 44.64 7.79
C ARG A 226 13.51 43.32 7.17
N PRO A 227 13.98 42.36 8.00
CA PRO A 227 14.30 41.01 7.54
C PRO A 227 13.13 40.32 6.85
N SER A 228 13.40 39.54 5.81
CA SER A 228 12.36 38.80 5.09
C SER A 228 11.98 37.47 5.77
N LEU A 229 10.67 37.25 5.97
CA LEU A 229 10.12 35.95 6.40
C LEU A 229 10.51 34.80 5.45
N SER A 230 10.72 35.09 4.16
CA SER A 230 11.13 34.11 3.16
C SER A 230 12.50 33.51 3.44
N SER A 231 13.41 34.26 4.08
CA SER A 231 14.76 33.79 4.41
C SER A 231 14.72 32.71 5.49
N ASP A 232 13.89 32.88 6.52
CA ASP A 232 13.72 31.86 7.56
C ASP A 232 12.93 30.64 7.06
N VAL A 233 11.94 30.84 6.19
CA VAL A 233 11.28 29.74 5.48
C VAL A 233 12.29 28.96 4.63
N LEU A 234 13.22 29.64 3.95
CA LEU A 234 14.32 29.00 3.22
C LEU A 234 15.18 28.14 4.15
N LEU A 235 15.59 28.64 5.33
CA LEU A 235 16.39 27.86 6.28
C LEU A 235 15.66 26.58 6.71
N GLN A 236 14.34 26.66 6.96
CA GLN A 236 13.52 25.47 7.23
C GLN A 236 13.40 24.54 6.02
N GLN A 237 13.25 25.09 4.81
CA GLN A 237 13.17 24.30 3.59
C GLN A 237 14.48 23.55 3.31
N ILE A 238 15.64 24.13 3.63
CA ILE A 238 16.95 23.47 3.55
C ILE A 238 16.97 22.24 4.47
N GLU A 239 16.50 22.36 5.71
CA GLU A 239 16.42 21.21 6.63
C GLU A 239 15.49 20.10 6.11
N MET A 240 14.41 20.47 5.44
CA MET A 240 13.44 19.52 4.86
C MET A 240 13.86 18.99 3.48
N ALA A 241 14.90 19.53 2.86
CA ALA A 241 15.29 19.21 1.48
C ALA A 241 15.60 17.72 1.27
N PRO A 242 16.33 17.02 2.16
CA PRO A 242 16.56 15.58 2.02
C PRO A 242 15.29 14.74 2.13
N LEU A 243 14.32 15.20 2.93
CA LEU A 243 13.07 14.48 3.18
C LEU A 243 12.13 14.52 1.98
N LYS A 244 12.12 15.63 1.23
CA LYS A 244 11.33 15.77 0.00
C LYS A 244 11.87 14.95 -1.17
N ALA A 245 13.12 14.51 -1.08
CA ALA A 245 13.80 13.78 -2.16
C ALA A 245 13.50 12.27 -2.16
N VAL A 246 12.75 11.75 -1.18
CA VAL A 246 12.55 10.31 -0.97
C VAL A 246 11.09 9.98 -0.70
N GLU A 247 10.57 8.95 -1.36
CA GLU A 247 9.24 8.43 -1.12
C GLU A 247 9.25 7.48 0.09
N GLU A 248 8.56 7.85 1.19
CA GLU A 248 8.60 7.10 2.45
C GLU A 248 7.83 5.76 2.43
N LYS A 249 7.12 5.48 1.35
CA LYS A 249 6.19 4.35 1.23
C LYS A 249 6.91 3.00 1.36
N TYR A 250 8.13 2.88 0.83
CA TYR A 250 8.92 1.66 0.92
C TYR A 250 9.19 1.25 2.37
N ALA A 251 9.45 2.20 3.27
CA ALA A 251 9.79 1.90 4.66
C ALA A 251 8.60 1.29 5.42
N ARG A 252 7.38 1.83 5.23
CA ARG A 252 6.16 1.25 5.83
C ARG A 252 5.92 -0.16 5.30
N LYS A 253 6.11 -0.34 3.99
CA LYS A 253 5.91 -1.62 3.31
C LYS A 253 6.95 -2.66 3.70
N PHE A 254 8.18 -2.26 3.98
CA PHE A 254 9.21 -3.13 4.54
C PHE A 254 8.71 -3.80 5.82
N LEU A 255 8.18 -3.03 6.78
CA LEU A 255 7.69 -3.58 8.05
C LEU A 255 6.50 -4.52 7.87
N GLU A 256 5.53 -4.11 7.06
CA GLU A 256 4.28 -4.85 6.84
C GLU A 256 4.52 -6.22 6.20
N TYR A 257 5.52 -6.30 5.32
CA TYR A 257 5.76 -7.46 4.49
C TYR A 257 7.01 -8.27 4.87
N LYS A 258 7.78 -7.85 5.88
CA LYS A 258 9.02 -8.53 6.31
C LYS A 258 8.83 -10.02 6.65
N ASP A 259 7.64 -10.41 7.09
CA ASP A 259 7.31 -11.79 7.49
C ASP A 259 6.62 -12.59 6.36
N ILE A 260 6.16 -11.93 5.29
CA ILE A 260 5.37 -12.51 4.17
C ILE A 260 6.20 -12.58 2.88
N VAL A 261 7.21 -11.73 2.77
CA VAL A 261 8.07 -11.60 1.63
C VAL A 261 9.45 -12.04 2.07
N GLU A 262 10.05 -12.97 1.33
CA GLU A 262 11.40 -13.44 1.63
C GLU A 262 12.29 -12.23 1.85
N VAL A 263 13.14 -12.34 2.87
CA VAL A 263 13.94 -11.26 3.42
C VAL A 263 14.75 -10.49 2.34
N GLU A 264 15.10 -11.14 1.24
CA GLU A 264 15.79 -10.58 0.06
C GLU A 264 14.93 -9.66 -0.84
N TYR A 265 13.60 -9.80 -0.81
CA TYR A 265 12.69 -8.96 -1.60
C TYR A 265 12.29 -7.69 -0.85
N SER A 266 12.36 -7.69 0.48
CA SER A 266 11.86 -6.62 1.35
C SER A 266 12.44 -5.23 1.04
N THR A 267 13.61 -5.19 0.40
CA THR A 267 14.35 -3.97 0.03
C THR A 267 14.05 -3.47 -1.39
N ASN A 268 13.25 -4.18 -2.18
CA ASN A 268 13.04 -3.93 -3.61
C ASN A 268 11.58 -3.56 -3.91
N TYR A 269 10.95 -2.80 -3.01
CA TYR A 269 9.63 -2.27 -3.24
C TYR A 269 9.67 -1.27 -4.41
N ILE A 270 8.79 -1.44 -5.38
CA ILE A 270 8.53 -0.48 -6.46
C ILE A 270 7.11 0.03 -6.32
N ASP A 271 6.88 1.28 -6.71
CA ASP A 271 5.54 1.82 -6.62
C ASP A 271 4.59 1.23 -7.67
N CYS A 272 3.30 1.44 -7.48
CA CYS A 272 2.30 1.05 -8.44
C CYS A 272 1.09 1.97 -8.38
N ASP A 273 0.46 2.15 -9.54
CA ASP A 273 -0.93 2.58 -9.60
C ASP A 273 -1.85 1.36 -9.50
N ALA A 274 -3.05 1.57 -8.97
CA ALA A 274 -4.05 0.52 -8.91
C ALA A 274 -5.47 1.06 -9.04
N VAL A 275 -6.34 0.29 -9.67
CA VAL A 275 -7.76 0.59 -9.79
C VAL A 275 -8.54 -0.59 -9.25
N ILE A 276 -9.35 -0.36 -8.22
CA ILE A 276 -10.22 -1.36 -7.62
C ILE A 276 -11.65 -0.86 -7.72
N LYS A 277 -12.52 -1.63 -8.37
CA LYS A 277 -13.93 -1.31 -8.59
C LYS A 277 -14.80 -2.53 -8.31
N ILE A 278 -16.03 -2.28 -7.87
CA ILE A 278 -16.99 -3.33 -7.55
C ILE A 278 -18.10 -3.24 -8.58
N PHE A 279 -18.28 -4.31 -9.34
CA PHE A 279 -19.38 -4.44 -10.29
C PHE A 279 -20.14 -5.73 -10.03
N GLN A 280 -21.43 -5.70 -10.29
CA GLN A 280 -22.32 -6.83 -10.15
C GLN A 280 -22.57 -7.47 -11.51
N THR A 281 -22.64 -8.80 -11.54
CA THR A 281 -23.11 -9.54 -12.72
C THR A 281 -24.64 -9.51 -12.79
N PRO A 282 -25.25 -9.80 -13.96
CA PRO A 282 -26.69 -9.99 -14.07
C PRO A 282 -27.26 -11.07 -13.15
N SER A 283 -26.45 -12.08 -12.78
CA SER A 283 -26.82 -13.12 -11.80
C SER A 283 -26.90 -12.61 -10.34
N GLY A 284 -26.44 -11.38 -10.08
CA GLY A 284 -26.43 -10.77 -8.76
C GLY A 284 -25.15 -11.01 -7.95
N LEU A 285 -24.14 -11.66 -8.53
CA LEU A 285 -22.84 -11.82 -7.87
C LEU A 285 -22.04 -10.53 -7.95
N ASN A 286 -21.47 -10.11 -6.82
CA ASN A 286 -20.54 -8.97 -6.80
C ASN A 286 -19.14 -9.47 -7.11
N PHE A 287 -18.46 -8.78 -8.02
CA PHE A 287 -17.07 -9.02 -8.34
C PHE A 287 -16.23 -7.80 -7.98
N ILE A 288 -15.12 -8.07 -7.31
CA ILE A 288 -14.03 -7.11 -7.19
C ILE A 288 -13.23 -7.19 -8.47
N HIS A 289 -13.20 -6.10 -9.21
CA HIS A 289 -12.31 -5.88 -10.34
C HIS A 289 -11.10 -5.13 -9.84
N TYR A 290 -9.90 -5.62 -10.16
CA TYR A 290 -8.67 -4.92 -9.83
C TYR A 290 -7.74 -4.85 -11.03
N ALA A 291 -7.03 -3.73 -11.14
CA ALA A 291 -5.90 -3.52 -12.02
C ALA A 291 -4.71 -3.06 -11.17
N ILE A 292 -3.55 -3.67 -11.40
CA ILE A 292 -2.28 -3.25 -10.79
C ILE A 292 -1.31 -2.89 -11.90
N GLU A 293 -0.74 -1.70 -11.80
CA GLU A 293 0.20 -1.12 -12.74
C GLU A 293 1.52 -0.83 -12.01
N PRO A 294 2.45 -1.81 -11.91
CA PRO A 294 3.75 -1.55 -11.31
C PRO A 294 4.48 -0.46 -12.09
N GLU A 295 5.24 0.38 -11.38
CA GLU A 295 6.02 1.49 -11.93
C GLU A 295 6.89 1.06 -13.11
N ARG A 296 7.43 -0.16 -13.03
CA ARG A 296 8.18 -0.80 -14.11
C ARG A 296 8.00 -2.30 -14.13
N LEU A 297 8.28 -2.90 -15.29
CA LEU A 297 8.38 -4.35 -15.47
C LEU A 297 9.84 -4.74 -15.72
N SER A 298 10.49 -5.33 -14.73
CA SER A 298 11.84 -5.89 -14.89
C SER A 298 11.78 -7.30 -15.45
N VAL A 299 12.60 -7.56 -16.47
CA VAL A 299 12.71 -8.85 -17.16
C VAL A 299 14.17 -9.29 -17.21
N ASN A 300 14.41 -10.60 -17.24
CA ASN A 300 15.72 -11.14 -17.53
C ASN A 300 15.84 -11.48 -19.01
N GLN A 301 17.06 -11.48 -19.53
CA GLN A 301 17.35 -11.82 -20.92
C GLN A 301 18.21 -13.08 -20.97
N TYR A 302 17.79 -14.05 -21.78
CA TYR A 302 18.61 -15.20 -22.12
C TYR A 302 18.57 -15.41 -23.64
N GLN A 303 19.74 -15.40 -24.27
CA GLN A 303 19.89 -15.35 -25.73
C GLN A 303 19.14 -14.15 -26.33
N LYS A 304 18.05 -14.41 -27.08
CA LYS A 304 17.20 -13.40 -27.74
C LYS A 304 15.77 -13.37 -27.20
N LYS A 305 15.56 -13.94 -26.00
CA LYS A 305 14.27 -13.99 -25.34
C LYS A 305 14.34 -13.27 -24.01
N TYR A 306 13.28 -12.55 -23.70
CA TYR A 306 13.11 -11.85 -22.45
C TYR A 306 11.99 -12.51 -21.67
N TYR A 307 12.18 -12.72 -20.38
CA TYR A 307 11.20 -13.41 -19.56
C TYR A 307 11.17 -12.90 -18.13
N THR A 308 10.03 -13.09 -17.48
CA THR A 308 9.87 -12.90 -16.05
C THR A 308 8.76 -13.79 -15.49
N SER A 309 8.82 -14.07 -14.19
CA SER A 309 7.77 -14.77 -13.45
C SER A 309 7.20 -13.81 -12.40
N LEU A 310 5.91 -13.52 -12.49
CA LEU A 310 5.21 -12.67 -11.53
C LEU A 310 4.30 -13.53 -10.66
N LYS A 311 4.42 -13.38 -9.35
CA LYS A 311 3.58 -14.04 -8.35
C LYS A 311 2.63 -13.04 -7.71
N LEU A 312 1.34 -13.19 -7.99
CA LEU A 312 0.27 -12.31 -7.52
C LEU A 312 -0.51 -12.99 -6.40
N ASN A 313 -0.45 -12.42 -5.20
CA ASN A 313 -1.14 -12.90 -4.01
C ASN A 313 -2.21 -11.88 -3.61
N GLY A 314 -3.42 -12.34 -3.33
CA GLY A 314 -4.48 -11.49 -2.79
C GLY A 314 -5.06 -12.09 -1.52
N THR A 315 -5.35 -11.24 -0.55
CA THR A 315 -5.95 -11.61 0.73
C THR A 315 -7.10 -10.65 1.04
N VAL A 316 -8.22 -11.19 1.47
CA VAL A 316 -9.37 -10.44 1.97
C VAL A 316 -9.61 -10.81 3.42
N THR A 317 -9.63 -9.80 4.29
CA THR A 317 -9.89 -9.94 5.72
C THR A 317 -11.15 -9.18 6.09
N ASN A 318 -11.93 -9.70 7.05
CA ASN A 318 -13.07 -8.97 7.61
C ASN A 318 -12.63 -7.98 8.69
N ALA A 319 -13.57 -7.23 9.26
CA ALA A 319 -13.30 -6.26 10.33
C ALA A 319 -12.67 -6.85 11.60
N GLU A 320 -12.83 -8.16 11.85
CA GLU A 320 -12.22 -8.88 12.97
C GLU A 320 -10.79 -9.36 12.69
N GLY A 321 -10.26 -9.06 11.49
CA GLY A 321 -8.95 -9.53 11.03
C GLY A 321 -8.94 -10.99 10.57
N LYS A 322 -10.11 -11.64 10.48
CA LYS A 322 -10.23 -13.02 9.99
C LYS A 322 -10.15 -13.05 8.48
N GLN A 323 -9.30 -13.93 7.95
CA GLN A 323 -9.15 -14.11 6.52
C GLN A 323 -10.38 -14.83 5.90
N VAL A 324 -11.08 -14.13 5.01
CA VAL A 324 -12.30 -14.61 4.34
C VAL A 324 -12.01 -15.19 2.96
N TYR A 325 -11.04 -14.60 2.24
CA TYR A 325 -10.66 -15.07 0.91
C TYR A 325 -9.15 -14.92 0.71
N GLN A 326 -8.56 -15.82 -0.05
CA GLN A 326 -7.19 -15.68 -0.54
C GLN A 326 -7.07 -16.28 -1.93
N PHE A 327 -6.15 -15.75 -2.72
CA PHE A 327 -5.75 -16.33 -3.99
C PHE A 327 -4.26 -16.13 -4.23
N GLU A 328 -3.67 -17.07 -4.97
CA GLU A 328 -2.31 -16.99 -5.49
C GLU A 328 -2.37 -17.28 -7.00
N LYS A 329 -1.70 -16.46 -7.79
CA LYS A 329 -1.64 -16.60 -9.25
C LYS A 329 -0.21 -16.42 -9.73
N ASN A 330 0.28 -17.40 -10.47
CA ASN A 330 1.58 -17.33 -11.15
C ASN A 330 1.36 -16.88 -12.61
N ILE A 331 2.07 -15.84 -13.00
CA ILE A 331 2.01 -15.20 -14.32
C ILE A 331 3.40 -15.29 -14.93
N GLN A 332 3.56 -16.20 -15.88
CA GLN A 332 4.78 -16.29 -16.68
C GLN A 332 4.65 -15.42 -17.92
N LEU A 333 5.61 -14.52 -18.12
CA LEU A 333 5.67 -13.63 -19.26
C LEU A 333 6.95 -13.92 -20.05
N GLU A 334 6.81 -14.09 -21.36
CA GLU A 334 7.92 -14.30 -22.29
C GLU A 334 7.70 -13.39 -23.50
N PHE A 335 8.78 -12.76 -23.96
CA PHE A 335 8.78 -11.79 -25.04
C PHE A 335 9.93 -12.02 -26.01
N SER A 336 9.67 -11.81 -27.30
CA SER A 336 10.72 -11.65 -28.31
C SER A 336 11.37 -10.27 -28.21
N GLU A 337 12.51 -10.09 -28.88
CA GLU A 337 13.21 -8.81 -28.98
C GLU A 337 12.32 -7.70 -29.59
N GLU A 338 11.57 -8.03 -30.64
CA GLU A 338 10.61 -7.12 -31.28
C GLU A 338 9.47 -6.73 -30.33
N GLN A 339 8.94 -7.68 -29.56
CA GLN A 339 7.90 -7.41 -28.56
C GLN A 339 8.44 -6.50 -27.45
N MET A 340 9.65 -6.76 -26.96
CA MET A 340 10.30 -5.93 -25.94
C MET A 340 10.53 -4.50 -26.39
N ALA A 341 10.93 -4.29 -27.66
CA ALA A 341 11.07 -2.94 -28.20
C ALA A 341 9.76 -2.14 -28.16
N GLN A 342 8.61 -2.81 -28.31
CA GLN A 342 7.29 -2.18 -28.26
C GLN A 342 6.76 -1.96 -26.84
N ILE A 343 7.05 -2.86 -25.90
CA ILE A 343 6.48 -2.80 -24.54
C ILE A 343 7.38 -2.15 -23.49
N SER A 344 8.70 -2.09 -23.70
CA SER A 344 9.67 -1.52 -22.74
C SER A 344 9.39 -0.07 -22.35
N ARG A 345 8.66 0.68 -23.20
CA ARG A 345 8.26 2.08 -22.96
C ARG A 345 6.80 2.22 -22.50
N ARG A 346 6.11 1.12 -22.22
CA ARG A 346 4.69 1.11 -21.87
C ARG A 346 4.50 0.53 -20.46
N PRO A 347 3.63 1.12 -19.62
CA PRO A 347 3.27 0.52 -18.35
C PRO A 347 2.63 -0.86 -18.56
N LEU A 348 2.88 -1.81 -17.66
CA LEU A 348 2.14 -3.07 -17.59
C LEU A 348 0.88 -2.85 -16.74
N SER A 349 -0.28 -3.35 -17.18
CA SER A 349 -1.52 -3.35 -16.41
C SER A 349 -2.03 -4.78 -16.27
N ILE A 350 -1.89 -5.36 -15.08
CA ILE A 350 -2.40 -6.70 -14.74
C ILE A 350 -3.82 -6.53 -14.23
N ARG A 351 -4.79 -7.10 -14.94
CA ARG A 351 -6.22 -6.97 -14.62
C ARG A 351 -6.85 -8.32 -14.36
N ASP A 352 -7.61 -8.39 -13.30
CA ASP A 352 -8.34 -9.59 -12.91
C ASP A 352 -9.59 -9.24 -12.11
N MET A 353 -10.34 -10.27 -11.73
CA MET A 353 -11.51 -10.12 -10.88
C MET A 353 -11.78 -11.39 -10.07
N PHE A 354 -12.50 -11.27 -8.96
CA PHE A 354 -12.98 -12.40 -8.17
C PHE A 354 -14.30 -12.07 -7.48
N PRO A 355 -15.17 -13.07 -7.23
CA PRO A 355 -16.43 -12.83 -6.54
C PRO A 355 -16.18 -12.56 -5.05
N LEU A 356 -16.97 -11.68 -4.44
CA LEU A 356 -16.90 -11.41 -3.01
C LEU A 356 -18.29 -11.32 -2.39
N ILE A 357 -18.46 -11.93 -1.21
CA ILE A 357 -19.69 -11.85 -0.42
C ILE A 357 -19.96 -10.41 0.07
N PRO A 358 -21.22 -10.06 0.39
CA PRO A 358 -21.54 -8.80 1.06
C PRO A 358 -20.86 -8.66 2.44
N GLY A 359 -20.47 -7.45 2.79
CA GLY A 359 -19.81 -7.12 4.06
C GLY A 359 -18.75 -6.02 3.94
N GLU A 360 -18.08 -5.76 5.06
CA GLU A 360 -16.96 -4.83 5.17
C GLU A 360 -15.66 -5.62 5.26
N PHE A 361 -14.73 -5.32 4.34
CA PHE A 361 -13.48 -6.06 4.20
C PHE A 361 -12.29 -5.14 3.96
N ARG A 362 -11.10 -5.64 4.28
CA ARG A 362 -9.82 -5.10 3.80
C ARG A 362 -9.23 -6.04 2.78
N LEU A 363 -8.96 -5.52 1.59
CA LEU A 363 -8.30 -6.21 0.49
C LEU A 363 -6.84 -5.80 0.44
N SER A 364 -5.93 -6.78 0.44
CA SER A 364 -4.50 -6.61 0.18
C SER A 364 -4.13 -7.43 -1.04
N ILE A 365 -3.48 -6.82 -2.03
CA ILE A 365 -2.92 -7.51 -3.19
C ILE A 365 -1.43 -7.19 -3.28
N LEU A 366 -0.63 -8.24 -3.43
CA LEU A 366 0.82 -8.23 -3.47
C LEU A 366 1.29 -8.86 -4.78
N LEU A 367 2.03 -8.11 -5.58
CA LEU A 367 2.64 -8.58 -6.82
C LEU A 367 4.16 -8.67 -6.62
N LYS A 368 4.73 -9.87 -6.77
CA LYS A 368 6.17 -10.11 -6.69
C LYS A 368 6.71 -10.46 -8.06
N ASN A 369 7.88 -9.96 -8.42
CA ASN A 369 8.67 -10.44 -9.54
C ASN A 369 9.72 -11.42 -9.01
N GLU A 370 9.55 -12.71 -9.31
CA GLU A 370 10.40 -13.76 -8.75
C GLU A 370 11.84 -13.73 -9.27
N ILE A 371 12.05 -13.07 -10.42
CA ILE A 371 13.34 -12.95 -11.11
C ILE A 371 14.09 -11.70 -10.66
N SER A 372 13.48 -10.51 -10.74
CA SER A 372 14.13 -9.26 -10.31
C SER A 372 14.13 -9.06 -8.79
N LYS A 373 13.39 -9.91 -8.05
CA LYS A 373 13.16 -9.79 -6.61
C LYS A 373 12.45 -8.50 -6.20
N GLU A 374 11.85 -7.77 -7.14
CA GLU A 374 11.03 -6.58 -6.86
C GLU A 374 9.62 -6.98 -6.44
N PHE A 375 8.94 -6.13 -5.70
CA PHE A 375 7.53 -6.32 -5.37
C PHE A 375 6.77 -4.99 -5.27
N THR A 376 5.46 -5.05 -5.43
CA THR A 376 4.56 -3.92 -5.18
C THR A 376 3.26 -4.42 -4.54
N SER A 377 2.50 -3.51 -3.94
CA SER A 377 1.28 -3.88 -3.24
C SER A 377 0.24 -2.77 -3.26
N VAL A 378 -1.04 -3.17 -3.28
CA VAL A 378 -2.19 -2.30 -3.09
C VAL A 378 -3.04 -2.81 -1.93
N GLU A 379 -3.50 -1.88 -1.10
CA GLU A 379 -4.46 -2.16 -0.04
C GLU A 379 -5.61 -1.17 -0.08
N THR A 380 -6.82 -1.67 0.12
CA THR A 380 -8.02 -0.84 0.19
C THR A 380 -9.10 -1.46 1.06
N SER A 381 -10.00 -0.61 1.56
CA SER A 381 -11.23 -1.06 2.19
C SER A 381 -12.29 -1.31 1.10
N VAL A 382 -13.05 -2.39 1.28
CA VAL A 382 -14.06 -2.87 0.34
C VAL A 382 -15.36 -3.05 1.10
N SER A 383 -16.37 -2.26 0.74
CA SER A 383 -17.72 -2.35 1.29
C SER A 383 -18.67 -2.87 0.21
N ILE A 384 -19.39 -3.94 0.51
CA ILE A 384 -20.43 -4.49 -0.36
C ILE A 384 -21.73 -4.58 0.43
N SER A 385 -22.73 -3.79 0.01
CA SER A 385 -24.05 -3.82 0.64
C SER A 385 -24.75 -5.18 0.46
N PRO A 386 -25.52 -5.65 1.47
CA PRO A 386 -26.35 -6.83 1.35
C PRO A 386 -27.34 -6.75 0.18
N PRO A 387 -27.85 -7.90 -0.31
CA PRO A 387 -28.89 -7.91 -1.32
C PRO A 387 -30.15 -7.20 -0.80
N GLY A 388 -30.55 -6.09 -1.44
CA GLY A 388 -31.74 -5.32 -1.10
C GLY A 388 -32.23 -4.50 -2.28
N GLY A 389 -33.52 -4.16 -2.29
CA GLY A 389 -34.19 -3.43 -3.38
C GLY A 389 -33.99 -1.91 -3.36
N GLN A 390 -33.04 -1.38 -2.57
CA GLN A 390 -32.71 0.04 -2.58
C GLN A 390 -31.91 0.38 -3.85
N ILE A 391 -32.10 1.60 -4.36
CA ILE A 391 -31.32 2.13 -5.47
C ILE A 391 -29.86 2.24 -5.02
N SER A 392 -28.94 1.69 -5.80
CA SER A 392 -27.50 1.82 -5.54
C SER A 392 -26.75 2.17 -6.82
N LEU A 393 -25.64 2.89 -6.66
CA LEU A 393 -24.75 3.32 -7.73
C LEU A 393 -23.36 2.73 -7.48
N SER A 394 -22.76 2.09 -8.48
CA SER A 394 -21.40 1.56 -8.35
C SER A 394 -20.36 2.69 -8.35
N PRO A 395 -19.13 2.41 -7.88
CA PRO A 395 -17.99 3.27 -8.19
C PRO A 395 -17.85 3.52 -9.69
N LEU A 396 -17.38 4.72 -10.06
CA LEU A 396 -17.12 5.08 -11.45
C LEU A 396 -15.83 4.43 -11.96
N ILE A 397 -15.77 4.06 -13.24
CA ILE A 397 -14.53 3.77 -13.94
C ILE A 397 -14.32 4.79 -15.05
N LEU A 398 -13.16 5.46 -15.02
CA LEU A 398 -12.78 6.48 -15.99
C LEU A 398 -11.88 5.84 -17.05
N ALA A 399 -12.35 5.74 -18.29
CA ALA A 399 -11.64 5.09 -19.38
C ALA A 399 -11.35 6.06 -20.53
N TYR A 400 -10.18 5.98 -21.16
CA TYR A 400 -9.83 6.80 -22.34
C TYR A 400 -10.33 6.15 -23.64
N LYS A 401 -10.79 4.89 -23.58
CA LYS A 401 -11.31 4.16 -24.72
C LYS A 401 -12.29 3.08 -24.26
N ALA A 402 -13.43 2.98 -24.95
CA ALA A 402 -14.36 1.87 -24.83
C ALA A 402 -14.53 1.19 -26.20
N GLN A 403 -14.44 -0.14 -26.27
CA GLN A 403 -14.62 -0.88 -27.51
C GLN A 403 -15.63 -2.02 -27.35
N PRO A 404 -16.60 -2.15 -28.26
CA PRO A 404 -17.42 -3.35 -28.34
C PRO A 404 -16.54 -4.59 -28.45
N LYS A 405 -16.78 -5.59 -27.61
CA LYS A 405 -16.00 -6.83 -27.63
C LYS A 405 -16.88 -8.00 -27.24
N THR A 406 -16.92 -9.03 -28.06
CA THR A 406 -17.62 -10.27 -27.73
C THR A 406 -16.75 -11.12 -26.80
N THR A 407 -17.39 -11.73 -25.80
CA THR A 407 -16.77 -12.69 -24.89
C THR A 407 -17.12 -14.10 -25.36
N PRO A 408 -16.13 -14.92 -25.73
CA PRO A 408 -16.38 -16.31 -26.11
C PRO A 408 -17.14 -17.05 -24.99
N GLN A 409 -18.21 -17.76 -25.35
CA GLN A 409 -18.97 -18.62 -24.43
C GLN A 409 -19.44 -17.91 -23.13
N GLY A 410 -19.70 -16.60 -23.17
CA GLY A 410 -20.14 -15.85 -21.98
C GLY A 410 -19.08 -15.66 -20.89
N ARG A 411 -17.80 -15.97 -21.17
CA ARG A 411 -16.70 -15.82 -20.22
C ARG A 411 -16.57 -14.38 -19.72
N LEU A 412 -16.28 -14.22 -18.44
CA LEU A 412 -16.16 -12.90 -17.83
C LEU A 412 -14.82 -12.24 -18.17
N ARG A 413 -14.86 -10.92 -18.35
CA ARG A 413 -13.71 -10.05 -18.58
C ARG A 413 -13.65 -8.97 -17.50
N PRO A 414 -12.47 -8.69 -16.92
CA PRO A 414 -12.31 -7.56 -16.02
C PRO A 414 -12.66 -6.22 -16.71
N PHE A 415 -13.37 -5.34 -15.99
CA PHE A 415 -13.75 -4.00 -16.45
C PHE A 415 -14.49 -4.00 -17.80
N TYR A 416 -15.43 -4.94 -17.93
CA TYR A 416 -16.32 -5.08 -19.07
C TYR A 416 -17.73 -4.67 -18.64
N LEU A 417 -18.30 -3.65 -19.30
CA LEU A 417 -19.61 -3.10 -18.98
C LEU A 417 -20.37 -2.81 -20.28
N ASN A 418 -21.68 -3.04 -20.28
CA ASN A 418 -22.56 -2.72 -21.42
C ASN A 418 -22.05 -3.23 -22.79
N GLY A 419 -21.51 -4.46 -22.84
CA GLY A 419 -20.99 -5.03 -24.08
C GLY A 419 -19.61 -4.50 -24.53
N GLN A 420 -19.00 -3.62 -23.74
CA GLN A 420 -17.78 -2.91 -24.09
C GLN A 420 -16.63 -3.21 -23.12
N GLN A 421 -15.44 -3.44 -23.69
CA GLN A 421 -14.20 -3.46 -22.94
C GLN A 421 -13.73 -2.03 -22.70
N LEU A 422 -13.50 -1.70 -21.43
CA LEU A 422 -12.97 -0.41 -21.02
C LEU A 422 -11.44 -0.45 -20.92
N TYR A 423 -10.78 0.57 -21.47
CA TYR A 423 -9.35 0.79 -21.38
C TYR A 423 -9.07 2.09 -20.64
N PHE A 424 -8.32 1.99 -19.54
CA PHE A 424 -8.00 3.05 -18.61
C PHE A 424 -6.54 2.92 -18.15
N GLN A 425 -6.06 3.93 -17.42
CA GLN A 425 -4.75 3.94 -16.74
C GLN A 425 -4.96 4.17 -15.24
N GLY A 426 -4.09 3.57 -14.42
CA GLY A 426 -4.22 3.62 -12.97
C GLY A 426 -4.08 5.03 -12.40
N ASN A 427 -3.17 5.83 -12.96
CA ASN A 427 -3.00 7.24 -12.60
C ASN A 427 -4.12 8.17 -13.08
N ARG A 428 -5.10 7.68 -13.87
CA ARG A 428 -6.24 8.47 -14.38
C ARG A 428 -5.83 9.76 -15.11
N VAL A 429 -4.71 9.73 -15.84
CA VAL A 429 -4.25 10.85 -16.68
C VAL A 429 -4.78 10.73 -18.11
N PHE A 430 -5.30 11.84 -18.63
CA PHE A 430 -5.90 11.95 -19.96
C PHE A 430 -5.21 13.03 -20.80
N LEU A 431 -5.22 12.82 -22.12
CA LEU A 431 -4.88 13.83 -23.12
C LEU A 431 -6.13 14.66 -23.46
N GLN A 432 -5.96 15.90 -23.87
CA GLN A 432 -7.07 16.72 -24.37
C GLN A 432 -7.77 16.11 -25.60
N GLU A 433 -7.04 15.33 -26.41
CA GLU A 433 -7.58 14.64 -27.57
C GLU A 433 -8.38 13.37 -27.22
N ASP A 434 -8.34 12.91 -25.97
CA ASP A 434 -9.07 11.73 -25.54
C ASP A 434 -10.59 11.97 -25.49
N VAL A 435 -11.31 10.85 -25.50
CA VAL A 435 -12.70 10.79 -25.05
C VAL A 435 -12.71 10.10 -23.69
N LEU A 436 -13.20 10.80 -22.66
CA LEU A 436 -13.44 10.22 -21.35
C LEU A 436 -14.74 9.41 -21.40
N TYR A 437 -14.63 8.10 -21.17
CA TYR A 437 -15.76 7.21 -20.99
C TYR A 437 -16.00 7.01 -19.48
N LEU A 438 -17.19 7.41 -19.02
CA LEU A 438 -17.66 7.13 -17.66
C LEU A 438 -18.42 5.81 -17.65
N GLY A 439 -17.82 4.78 -17.07
CA GLY A 439 -18.46 3.49 -16.82
C GLY A 439 -19.01 3.40 -15.39
N PHE A 440 -20.26 2.96 -15.22
CA PHE A 440 -20.85 2.68 -13.90
C PHE A 440 -22.09 1.81 -14.03
N GLN A 441 -22.57 1.29 -12.90
CA GLN A 441 -23.79 0.48 -12.81
C GLN A 441 -24.80 1.11 -11.86
N VAL A 442 -26.07 1.01 -12.21
CA VAL A 442 -27.19 1.37 -11.35
C VAL A 442 -28.04 0.13 -11.08
N LYS A 443 -28.36 -0.09 -9.81
CA LYS A 443 -29.19 -1.20 -9.34
C LYS A 443 -30.45 -0.68 -8.68
N GLY A 444 -31.50 -1.49 -8.69
CA GLY A 444 -32.70 -1.23 -7.89
C GLY A 444 -33.57 -0.11 -8.44
N LEU A 445 -33.42 0.21 -9.74
CA LEU A 445 -34.24 1.23 -10.40
C LEU A 445 -35.72 0.87 -10.31
N THR A 446 -36.48 1.69 -9.58
CA THR A 446 -37.94 1.56 -9.45
C THR A 446 -38.63 2.02 -10.74
N GLU A 447 -39.85 1.54 -10.99
CA GLU A 447 -40.67 2.04 -12.11
C GLU A 447 -40.94 3.55 -12.02
N GLN A 448 -41.00 4.10 -10.80
CA GLN A 448 -41.08 5.54 -10.59
C GLN A 448 -39.81 6.26 -11.06
N PHE A 449 -38.63 5.75 -10.69
CA PHE A 449 -37.37 6.35 -11.13
C PHE A 449 -37.20 6.28 -12.65
N LYS A 450 -37.68 5.21 -13.30
CA LYS A 450 -37.65 5.11 -14.77
C LYS A 450 -38.48 6.21 -15.45
N LYS A 451 -39.54 6.70 -14.80
CA LYS A 451 -40.42 7.75 -15.35
C LYS A 451 -39.95 9.17 -15.02
N GLU A 452 -39.49 9.38 -13.79
CA GLU A 452 -39.27 10.71 -13.20
C GLU A 452 -37.82 10.97 -12.77
N GLY A 453 -36.96 9.95 -12.83
CA GLY A 453 -35.57 10.04 -12.42
C GLY A 453 -34.68 10.72 -13.46
N GLU A 454 -33.61 11.35 -12.98
CA GLU A 454 -32.56 11.99 -13.77
C GLU A 454 -31.19 11.50 -13.31
N ILE A 455 -30.29 11.25 -14.26
CA ILE A 455 -28.87 11.06 -13.99
C ILE A 455 -28.17 12.38 -14.28
N GLU A 456 -27.53 12.98 -13.29
CA GLU A 456 -26.80 14.22 -13.43
C GLU A 456 -25.29 13.94 -13.31
N ILE A 457 -24.51 14.42 -14.28
CA ILE A 457 -23.06 14.32 -14.31
C ILE A 457 -22.47 15.73 -14.19
N LYS A 458 -21.66 15.97 -13.15
CA LYS A 458 -20.97 17.24 -12.91
C LYS A 458 -19.47 17.04 -12.99
N PHE A 459 -18.82 17.82 -13.84
CA PHE A 459 -17.38 17.99 -13.84
C PHE A 459 -17.05 19.24 -13.06
N LEU A 460 -16.18 19.13 -12.06
CA LEU A 460 -15.68 20.24 -11.28
C LEU A 460 -14.20 20.45 -11.55
N LYS A 461 -13.81 21.71 -11.65
CA LYS A 461 -12.43 22.19 -11.72
C LYS A 461 -12.19 23.06 -10.50
N ASP A 462 -11.17 22.74 -9.70
CA ASP A 462 -10.85 23.46 -8.46
C ASP A 462 -12.07 23.62 -7.52
N GLY A 463 -12.93 22.58 -7.46
CA GLY A 463 -14.16 22.56 -6.67
C GLY A 463 -15.34 23.34 -7.24
N GLN A 464 -15.20 24.01 -8.39
CA GLN A 464 -16.27 24.74 -9.06
C GLN A 464 -16.83 23.95 -10.25
N ILE A 465 -18.14 24.00 -10.47
CA ILE A 465 -18.78 23.31 -11.59
C ILE A 465 -18.25 23.91 -12.91
N PHE A 466 -17.50 23.09 -13.65
CA PHE A 466 -16.98 23.43 -14.98
C PHE A 466 -17.97 23.06 -16.08
N LYS A 467 -18.58 21.86 -15.98
CA LYS A 467 -19.57 21.37 -16.94
C LYS A 467 -20.58 20.48 -16.23
N SER A 468 -21.84 20.56 -16.63
CA SER A 468 -22.89 19.66 -16.13
C SER A 468 -23.70 19.12 -17.30
N GLN A 469 -24.08 17.85 -17.23
CA GLN A 469 -24.94 17.19 -18.20
C GLN A 469 -25.98 16.34 -17.48
N LYS A 470 -27.23 16.47 -17.90
CA LYS A 470 -28.32 15.61 -17.45
C LYS A 470 -28.64 14.57 -18.52
N VAL A 471 -28.78 13.32 -18.10
CA VAL A 471 -29.13 12.18 -18.93
C VAL A 471 -30.41 11.58 -18.36
N LYS A 472 -31.45 11.47 -19.19
CA LYS A 472 -32.64 10.70 -18.79
C LYS A 472 -32.27 9.21 -18.79
N PRO A 473 -32.68 8.43 -17.77
CA PRO A 473 -32.62 6.98 -17.90
C PRO A 473 -33.50 6.60 -19.09
N ALA A 474 -32.91 6.13 -20.19
CA ALA A 474 -33.68 5.64 -21.33
C ALA A 474 -34.58 4.46 -20.88
N PRO A 475 -35.64 4.09 -21.64
CA PRO A 475 -36.54 3.00 -21.29
C PRO A 475 -35.80 1.65 -21.37
N LEU A 476 -35.06 1.33 -20.31
CA LEU A 476 -34.07 0.26 -20.29
C LEU A 476 -34.55 -0.81 -19.30
N GLY A 477 -34.82 -2.00 -19.85
CA GLY A 477 -35.33 -3.14 -19.10
C GLY A 477 -34.23 -3.79 -18.24
N GLY A 478 -34.58 -4.20 -17.03
CA GLY A 478 -33.70 -4.95 -16.12
C GLY A 478 -33.73 -4.48 -14.66
N LYS A 479 -33.19 -5.29 -13.75
CA LYS A 479 -32.96 -4.96 -12.33
C LYS A 479 -31.58 -4.31 -12.06
N LEU A 480 -30.66 -4.47 -13.01
CA LEU A 480 -29.30 -3.95 -13.03
C LEU A 480 -29.05 -3.33 -14.40
N GLN A 481 -28.42 -2.16 -14.45
CA GLN A 481 -28.18 -1.42 -15.67
C GLN A 481 -26.78 -0.84 -15.72
N ASP A 482 -26.08 -1.11 -16.82
CA ASP A 482 -24.75 -0.60 -17.09
C ASP A 482 -24.83 0.69 -17.93
N PHE A 483 -23.99 1.66 -17.59
CA PHE A 483 -23.80 2.89 -18.35
C PHE A 483 -22.35 3.01 -18.79
N VAL A 484 -22.13 3.39 -20.05
CA VAL A 484 -20.82 3.77 -20.59
C VAL A 484 -21.03 5.03 -21.42
N LEU A 485 -20.73 6.19 -20.83
CA LEU A 485 -21.07 7.50 -21.39
C LEU A 485 -19.80 8.22 -21.89
N PRO A 486 -19.72 8.61 -23.18
CA PRO A 486 -18.56 9.30 -23.74
C PRO A 486 -18.62 10.82 -23.55
N PHE A 487 -17.49 11.42 -23.20
CA PHE A 487 -17.28 12.86 -23.04
C PHE A 487 -15.97 13.29 -23.71
N PRO A 488 -16.02 13.97 -24.87
CA PRO A 488 -14.82 14.52 -25.50
C PRO A 488 -14.13 15.54 -24.57
N LEU A 489 -12.80 15.42 -24.41
CA LEU A 489 -12.01 16.30 -23.54
C LEU A 489 -11.40 17.51 -24.27
N LYS A 490 -11.70 17.68 -25.55
CA LYS A 490 -11.12 18.74 -26.40
C LYS A 490 -11.28 20.15 -25.82
N ASP A 491 -12.39 20.41 -25.14
CA ASP A 491 -12.71 21.72 -24.56
C ASP A 491 -12.32 21.83 -23.07
N PHE A 492 -11.66 20.81 -22.51
CA PHE A 492 -11.18 20.82 -21.13
C PHE A 492 -9.71 21.27 -21.12
N PRO A 493 -9.38 22.45 -20.55
CA PRO A 493 -7.98 22.85 -20.40
C PRO A 493 -7.21 21.89 -19.48
N PRO A 494 -5.88 21.76 -19.62
CA PRO A 494 -5.10 20.91 -18.73
C PRO A 494 -5.22 21.42 -17.29
N ALA A 495 -5.68 20.54 -16.40
CA ALA A 495 -5.91 20.80 -14.99
C ALA A 495 -6.32 19.49 -14.29
N HIS A 496 -6.45 19.58 -12.97
CA HIS A 496 -7.09 18.56 -12.15
C HIS A 496 -8.61 18.74 -12.18
N TYR A 497 -9.34 17.63 -12.32
CA TYR A 497 -10.80 17.59 -12.37
C TYR A 497 -11.36 16.51 -11.46
N SER A 498 -12.53 16.77 -10.90
CA SER A 498 -13.38 15.74 -10.30
C SER A 498 -14.66 15.57 -11.10
N VAL A 499 -15.15 14.35 -11.25
CA VAL A 499 -16.45 14.04 -11.84
C VAL A 499 -17.36 13.42 -10.79
N GLU A 500 -18.59 13.92 -10.69
CA GLU A 500 -19.64 13.35 -9.86
C GLU A 500 -20.81 12.90 -10.75
N VAL A 501 -21.26 11.66 -10.57
CA VAL A 501 -22.51 11.13 -11.11
C VAL A 501 -23.50 11.00 -9.97
N SER A 502 -24.67 11.62 -10.10
CA SER A 502 -25.76 11.56 -9.13
C SER A 502 -27.06 11.10 -9.74
N LEU A 503 -27.79 10.25 -8.99
CA LEU A 503 -29.15 9.83 -9.31
C LEU A 503 -30.11 10.75 -8.56
N ASN A 504 -30.95 11.46 -9.31
CA ASN A 504 -31.91 12.42 -8.79
C ASN A 504 -33.34 11.93 -9.07
N LEU A 505 -34.26 12.12 -8.13
CA LEU A 505 -35.69 11.82 -8.30
C LEU A 505 -36.50 13.02 -7.82
N ALA A 506 -37.40 13.52 -8.66
CA ALA A 506 -38.22 14.71 -8.36
C ALA A 506 -37.39 15.92 -7.86
N GLY A 507 -36.20 16.13 -8.41
CA GLY A 507 -35.29 17.21 -8.03
C GLY A 507 -34.46 16.99 -6.76
N GLN A 508 -34.62 15.86 -6.06
CA GLN A 508 -33.80 15.49 -4.90
C GLN A 508 -32.72 14.47 -5.27
N LYS A 509 -31.51 14.67 -4.77
CA LYS A 509 -30.38 13.76 -4.95
C LYS A 509 -30.53 12.54 -4.04
N LEU A 510 -30.64 11.35 -4.63
CA LEU A 510 -30.79 10.07 -3.91
C LEU A 510 -29.42 9.50 -3.51
N ILE A 511 -28.50 9.43 -4.47
CA ILE A 511 -27.15 8.86 -4.29
C ILE A 511 -26.20 9.48 -5.30
N SER A 512 -24.91 9.56 -4.97
CA SER A 512 -23.85 9.89 -5.92
C SER A 512 -22.61 9.03 -5.74
N SER A 513 -21.83 9.00 -6.82
CA SER A 513 -20.47 8.46 -6.86
C SER A 513 -19.62 9.44 -7.63
N GLY A 514 -18.38 9.64 -7.19
CA GLY A 514 -17.43 10.49 -7.89
C GLY A 514 -16.07 9.83 -8.04
N ASP A 515 -15.25 10.42 -8.90
CA ASP A 515 -13.84 10.06 -9.09
C ASP A 515 -13.08 11.30 -9.59
N GLU A 516 -11.76 11.26 -9.57
CA GLU A 516 -10.87 12.36 -9.94
C GLU A 516 -9.94 11.95 -11.09
N PHE A 517 -9.55 12.92 -11.90
CA PHE A 517 -8.66 12.69 -13.05
C PHE A 517 -7.91 13.96 -13.42
N ASP A 518 -6.78 13.78 -14.12
CA ASP A 518 -5.95 14.88 -14.59
C ASP A 518 -5.95 14.93 -16.11
N ILE A 519 -5.92 16.14 -16.65
CA ILE A 519 -5.66 16.39 -18.06
C ILE A 519 -4.28 17.01 -18.17
N THR A 520 -3.37 16.35 -18.89
CA THR A 520 -1.97 16.78 -19.04
C THR A 520 -1.79 17.81 -20.16
N TYR A 521 -0.72 18.62 -20.04
CA TYR A 521 -0.22 19.48 -21.12
C TYR A 521 0.53 18.68 -22.21
N SER A 522 0.89 17.42 -21.95
CA SER A 522 1.59 16.57 -22.91
C SER A 522 0.69 16.24 -24.11
N THR A 523 1.30 16.14 -25.29
CA THR A 523 0.60 15.75 -26.53
C THR A 523 0.50 14.24 -26.72
N SER A 524 1.27 13.46 -25.95
CA SER A 524 1.21 12.00 -25.96
C SER A 524 1.59 11.43 -24.60
N ILE A 525 0.99 10.28 -24.27
CA ILE A 525 1.33 9.48 -23.08
C ILE A 525 1.34 7.99 -23.44
N PRO A 526 2.26 7.19 -22.88
CA PRO A 526 2.34 5.76 -23.17
C PRO A 526 1.14 5.04 -22.53
N ARG A 527 0.29 4.40 -23.34
CA ARG A 527 -0.84 3.62 -22.86
C ARG A 527 -0.41 2.23 -22.42
N PRO A 528 -1.05 1.63 -21.40
CA PRO A 528 -0.57 0.39 -20.81
C PRO A 528 -0.71 -0.80 -21.77
N TRP A 529 0.19 -1.77 -21.64
CA TRP A 529 0.00 -3.11 -22.15
C TRP A 529 -0.79 -3.92 -21.12
N VAL A 530 -1.91 -4.52 -21.54
CA VAL A 530 -2.86 -5.15 -20.62
C VAL A 530 -2.66 -6.66 -20.61
N TYR A 531 -2.37 -7.22 -19.44
CA TYR A 531 -2.46 -8.64 -19.15
C TYR A 531 -3.77 -8.94 -18.42
N ALA A 532 -4.63 -9.77 -18.99
CA ALA A 532 -5.87 -10.19 -18.36
C ALA A 532 -6.25 -11.60 -18.82
N LYS A 533 -6.71 -12.46 -17.88
CA LYS A 533 -7.28 -13.78 -18.21
C LYS A 533 -8.81 -13.69 -18.27
N LEU A 534 -9.40 -14.50 -19.14
CA LEU A 534 -10.85 -14.71 -19.14
C LEU A 534 -11.24 -15.63 -18.00
N LEU A 535 -12.30 -15.29 -17.28
CA LEU A 535 -12.83 -16.12 -16.20
C LEU A 535 -14.04 -16.93 -16.68
N PRO A 536 -14.42 -18.00 -15.96
CA PRO A 536 -15.64 -18.74 -16.24
C PRO A 536 -16.89 -17.82 -16.31
N PRO A 537 -17.92 -18.20 -17.09
CA PRO A 537 -19.18 -17.45 -17.18
C PRO A 537 -19.85 -17.26 -15.81
N ALA A 538 -20.64 -16.20 -15.63
CA ALA A 538 -21.21 -15.80 -14.33
C ALA A 538 -22.13 -16.84 -13.65
N ASP A 539 -22.58 -17.84 -14.39
CA ASP A 539 -23.39 -18.97 -13.98
C ASP A 539 -22.57 -20.25 -13.73
N ASP A 540 -21.25 -20.21 -13.90
CA ASP A 540 -20.37 -21.33 -13.57
C ASP A 540 -20.40 -21.63 -12.08
N VAL A 541 -20.59 -22.90 -11.77
CA VAL A 541 -20.73 -23.40 -10.40
C VAL A 541 -19.49 -23.19 -9.52
N VAL A 542 -18.31 -22.93 -10.12
CA VAL A 542 -17.11 -22.54 -9.37
C VAL A 542 -17.37 -21.35 -8.45
N TYR A 543 -18.26 -20.43 -8.84
CA TYR A 543 -18.58 -19.26 -8.03
C TYR A 543 -19.44 -19.59 -6.81
N ASP A 544 -20.30 -20.60 -6.88
CA ASP A 544 -21.01 -21.11 -5.70
C ASP A 544 -20.03 -21.71 -4.69
N TYR A 545 -19.01 -22.45 -5.16
CA TYR A 545 -17.94 -22.94 -4.28
C TYR A 545 -17.15 -21.78 -3.64
N LEU A 546 -16.71 -20.80 -4.43
CA LEU A 546 -15.94 -19.66 -3.92
C LEU A 546 -16.74 -18.83 -2.91
N ILE A 547 -18.01 -18.52 -3.21
CA ILE A 547 -18.89 -17.76 -2.30
C ILE A 547 -19.21 -18.58 -1.04
N GLY A 548 -19.48 -19.88 -1.18
CA GLY A 548 -19.77 -20.76 -0.07
C GLY A 548 -18.61 -20.87 0.92
N THR A 549 -17.38 -21.03 0.42
CA THR A 549 -16.18 -21.05 1.27
C THR A 549 -15.91 -19.71 1.94
N GLN A 550 -16.19 -18.59 1.27
CA GLN A 550 -16.11 -17.25 1.88
C GLN A 550 -17.11 -17.10 3.03
N PHE A 551 -18.38 -17.47 2.83
CA PHE A 551 -19.38 -17.44 3.91
C PHE A 551 -18.97 -18.30 5.10
N LEU A 552 -18.41 -19.49 4.84
CA LEU A 552 -17.94 -20.39 5.89
C LEU A 552 -16.82 -19.74 6.71
N LYS A 553 -15.83 -19.17 6.02
CA LYS A 553 -14.72 -18.44 6.66
C LYS A 553 -15.22 -17.18 7.38
N ASN A 554 -16.24 -16.52 6.88
CA ASN A 554 -16.85 -15.36 7.54
C ASN A 554 -17.83 -15.72 8.68
N GLY A 555 -17.94 -17.01 9.07
CA GLY A 555 -18.75 -17.43 10.21
C GLY A 555 -20.25 -17.55 9.92
N GLN A 556 -20.64 -17.68 8.65
CA GLN A 556 -22.04 -17.81 8.20
C GLN A 556 -22.30 -19.20 7.58
N PRO A 557 -22.24 -20.29 8.37
CA PRO A 557 -22.23 -21.66 7.86
C PRO A 557 -23.55 -22.08 7.20
N GLN A 558 -24.69 -21.50 7.57
CA GLN A 558 -25.98 -21.80 6.93
C GLN A 558 -26.03 -21.29 5.49
N LEU A 559 -25.58 -20.05 5.25
CA LEU A 559 -25.45 -19.50 3.89
C LEU A 559 -24.39 -20.25 3.09
N ALA A 560 -23.26 -20.58 3.73
CA ALA A 560 -22.22 -21.40 3.13
C ALA A 560 -22.77 -22.73 2.59
N ARG A 561 -23.54 -23.46 3.42
CA ARG A 561 -24.14 -24.75 3.02
C ARG A 561 -25.00 -24.62 1.77
N GLN A 562 -25.84 -23.59 1.66
CA GLN A 562 -26.71 -23.40 0.49
C GLN A 562 -25.95 -23.24 -0.82
N HIS A 563 -24.81 -22.54 -0.79
CA HIS A 563 -23.95 -22.38 -1.96
C HIS A 563 -23.12 -23.64 -2.23
N LEU A 564 -22.52 -24.23 -1.20
CA LEU A 564 -21.69 -25.43 -1.32
C LEU A 564 -22.49 -26.66 -1.75
N GLU A 565 -23.77 -26.76 -1.38
CA GLU A 565 -24.66 -27.79 -1.91
C GLU A 565 -24.84 -27.66 -3.41
N ARG A 566 -25.13 -26.45 -3.93
CA ARG A 566 -25.23 -26.24 -5.38
C ARG A 566 -23.93 -26.61 -6.09
N ALA A 567 -22.80 -26.28 -5.48
CA ALA A 567 -21.49 -26.68 -5.99
C ALA A 567 -21.32 -28.21 -6.08
N TYR A 568 -21.57 -28.90 -4.98
CA TYR A 568 -21.46 -30.34 -4.90
C TYR A 568 -22.45 -31.06 -5.83
N HIS A 569 -23.72 -30.67 -5.89
CA HIS A 569 -24.71 -31.33 -6.76
C HIS A 569 -24.36 -31.21 -8.26
N SER A 570 -23.67 -30.14 -8.66
CA SER A 570 -23.26 -29.98 -10.06
C SER A 570 -22.09 -30.87 -10.45
N ARG A 571 -21.16 -31.14 -9.53
CA ARG A 571 -19.97 -31.97 -9.75
C ARG A 571 -19.64 -32.76 -8.47
N PRO A 572 -20.38 -33.84 -8.16
CA PRO A 572 -20.20 -34.61 -6.92
C PRO A 572 -18.83 -35.29 -6.81
N GLU A 573 -18.16 -35.50 -7.94
CA GLU A 573 -16.82 -36.06 -8.06
C GLU A 573 -15.69 -35.08 -7.70
N ASP A 574 -15.98 -33.78 -7.59
CA ASP A 574 -14.98 -32.77 -7.23
C ASP A 574 -14.71 -32.78 -5.71
N MET A 575 -13.54 -33.29 -5.34
CA MET A 575 -13.05 -33.36 -3.97
C MET A 575 -13.12 -32.00 -3.25
N SER A 576 -12.87 -30.89 -3.95
CA SER A 576 -12.88 -29.55 -3.35
C SER A 576 -14.30 -29.15 -2.94
N TYR A 577 -15.29 -29.47 -3.76
CA TYR A 577 -16.69 -29.13 -3.51
C TYR A 577 -17.27 -30.00 -2.39
N ALA A 578 -17.00 -31.31 -2.43
CA ALA A 578 -17.38 -32.24 -1.38
C ALA A 578 -16.76 -31.84 -0.04
N PHE A 579 -15.47 -31.49 -0.02
CA PHE A 579 -14.79 -31.06 1.19
C PHE A 579 -15.32 -29.74 1.73
N GLY A 580 -15.56 -28.74 0.89
CA GLY A 580 -16.17 -27.48 1.31
C GLY A 580 -17.52 -27.71 2.00
N LEU A 581 -18.39 -28.51 1.37
CA LEU A 581 -19.69 -28.86 1.96
C LEU A 581 -19.54 -29.66 3.28
N ALA A 582 -18.62 -30.62 3.34
CA ALA A 582 -18.33 -31.38 4.55
C ALA A 582 -17.85 -30.49 5.71
N GLN A 583 -17.04 -29.46 5.44
CA GLN A 583 -16.65 -28.47 6.46
C GLN A 583 -17.86 -27.68 6.97
N ALA A 584 -18.79 -27.29 6.09
CA ALA A 584 -20.03 -26.65 6.49
C ALA A 584 -20.91 -27.57 7.36
N CYS A 585 -21.07 -28.84 6.96
CA CYS A 585 -21.76 -29.86 7.74
C CYS A 585 -21.13 -30.08 9.12
N TRP A 586 -19.80 -30.12 9.22
CA TRP A 586 -19.07 -30.24 10.49
C TRP A 586 -19.39 -29.09 11.45
N ILE A 587 -19.35 -27.84 10.96
CA ILE A 587 -19.65 -26.64 11.76
C ILE A 587 -21.13 -26.61 12.18
N LEU A 588 -22.04 -27.06 11.30
CA LEU A 588 -23.48 -27.14 11.59
C LEU A 588 -23.87 -28.34 12.47
N GLY A 589 -22.95 -29.28 12.74
CA GLY A 589 -23.21 -30.49 13.51
C GLY A 589 -23.86 -31.64 12.74
N ASP A 590 -24.02 -31.52 11.42
CA ASP A 590 -24.54 -32.57 10.53
C ASP A 590 -23.44 -33.57 10.15
N VAL A 591 -22.92 -34.27 11.16
CA VAL A 591 -21.73 -35.12 11.01
C VAL A 591 -22.03 -36.40 10.22
N SER A 592 -23.29 -36.85 10.21
CA SER A 592 -23.75 -38.03 9.45
C SER A 592 -23.49 -37.90 7.95
N ARG A 593 -23.58 -36.69 7.41
CA ARG A 593 -23.42 -36.44 5.98
C ARG A 593 -21.97 -36.44 5.52
N ILE A 594 -21.01 -36.21 6.41
CA ILE A 594 -19.59 -36.05 6.04
C ILE A 594 -19.03 -37.32 5.37
N PRO A 595 -19.23 -38.53 5.92
CA PRO A 595 -18.75 -39.72 5.25
C PRO A 595 -19.44 -40.03 3.92
N GLU A 596 -20.71 -39.66 3.76
CA GLU A 596 -21.44 -39.81 2.49
C GLU A 596 -20.79 -38.97 1.40
N LEU A 597 -20.33 -37.76 1.74
CA LEU A 597 -19.69 -36.83 0.81
C LEU A 597 -18.25 -37.24 0.47
N LEU A 598 -17.47 -37.66 1.47
CA LEU A 598 -16.02 -37.81 1.32
C LEU A 598 -15.56 -39.24 1.01
N SER A 599 -16.17 -40.27 1.62
CA SER A 599 -15.70 -41.66 1.47
C SER A 599 -15.64 -42.15 0.02
N PRO A 600 -16.60 -41.81 -0.87
CA PRO A 600 -16.55 -42.23 -2.27
C PRO A 600 -15.34 -41.69 -3.05
N LEU A 601 -14.78 -40.55 -2.62
CA LEU A 601 -13.71 -39.83 -3.31
C LEU A 601 -12.31 -40.23 -2.80
N VAL A 602 -12.22 -40.70 -1.55
CA VAL A 602 -10.93 -41.02 -0.92
C VAL A 602 -10.24 -42.23 -1.56
N GLY A 603 -10.99 -43.15 -2.18
CA GLY A 603 -10.45 -44.31 -2.87
C GLY A 603 -9.86 -44.04 -4.26
N GLN A 604 -10.02 -42.82 -4.81
CA GLN A 604 -9.78 -42.56 -6.24
C GLN A 604 -8.57 -41.66 -6.53
N ALA A 605 -7.98 -40.99 -5.53
CA ALA A 605 -6.91 -40.02 -5.74
C ALA A 605 -6.00 -39.83 -4.51
N LYS A 606 -4.89 -39.11 -4.68
CA LYS A 606 -4.08 -38.60 -3.58
C LYS A 606 -4.85 -37.48 -2.86
N VAL A 607 -5.35 -37.78 -1.67
CA VAL A 607 -6.20 -36.90 -0.86
C VAL A 607 -5.35 -36.03 0.05
N SER A 608 -5.80 -34.83 0.42
CA SER A 608 -5.08 -33.99 1.38
C SER A 608 -5.26 -34.46 2.83
N TYR A 609 -4.31 -34.12 3.69
CA TYR A 609 -4.35 -34.47 5.12
C TYR A 609 -5.65 -33.99 5.79
N GLU A 610 -6.10 -32.78 5.48
CA GLU A 610 -7.28 -32.15 6.08
C GLU A 610 -8.57 -32.90 5.76
N VAL A 611 -8.66 -33.50 4.58
CA VAL A 611 -9.82 -34.31 4.18
C VAL A 611 -9.86 -35.60 4.97
N LEU A 612 -8.74 -36.32 5.07
CA LEU A 612 -8.66 -37.56 5.85
C LEU A 612 -8.88 -37.29 7.34
N GLU A 613 -8.32 -36.19 7.85
CA GLU A 613 -8.54 -35.75 9.23
C GLU A 613 -10.02 -35.49 9.51
N LEU A 614 -10.70 -34.74 8.63
CA LEU A 614 -12.13 -34.44 8.79
C LEU A 614 -12.99 -35.71 8.70
N LEU A 615 -12.70 -36.59 7.74
CA LEU A 615 -13.41 -37.85 7.57
C LEU A 615 -13.22 -38.77 8.79
N GLY A 616 -11.99 -38.97 9.26
CA GLY A 616 -11.69 -39.79 10.44
C GLY A 616 -12.37 -39.24 11.69
N LYS A 617 -12.30 -37.92 11.92
CA LYS A 617 -13.01 -37.25 13.03
C LYS A 617 -14.52 -37.38 12.93
N SER A 618 -15.08 -37.36 11.71
CA SER A 618 -16.51 -37.57 11.53
C SER A 618 -16.91 -39.00 11.92
N TRP A 619 -16.14 -40.01 11.55
CA TRP A 619 -16.38 -41.40 11.97
C TRP A 619 -16.25 -41.59 13.49
N GLN A 620 -15.28 -40.94 14.14
CA GLN A 620 -15.17 -40.91 15.59
C GLN A 620 -16.43 -40.36 16.25
N ARG A 621 -16.92 -39.21 15.79
CA ARG A 621 -18.15 -38.58 16.33
C ARG A 621 -19.40 -39.45 16.13
N LEU A 622 -19.43 -40.25 15.07
CA LEU A 622 -20.51 -41.21 14.80
C LEU A 622 -20.35 -42.53 15.58
N GLY A 623 -19.30 -42.68 16.40
CA GLY A 623 -19.01 -43.89 17.16
C GLY A 623 -18.51 -45.06 16.29
N GLN A 624 -18.17 -44.81 15.03
CA GLN A 624 -17.68 -45.81 14.08
C GLN A 624 -16.15 -45.91 14.19
N TRP A 625 -15.66 -46.34 15.34
CA TRP A 625 -14.24 -46.28 15.72
C TRP A 625 -13.32 -47.07 14.78
N ASN A 626 -13.74 -48.24 14.29
CA ASN A 626 -12.94 -49.04 13.34
C ASN A 626 -12.72 -48.28 12.01
N LYS A 627 -13.78 -47.67 11.46
CA LYS A 627 -13.66 -46.86 10.24
C LYS A 627 -12.80 -45.62 10.45
N ALA A 628 -12.87 -45.02 11.63
CA ALA A 628 -12.00 -43.91 11.98
C ALA A 628 -10.53 -44.32 12.00
N ILE A 629 -10.21 -45.50 12.58
CA ILE A 629 -8.86 -46.06 12.59
C ILE A 629 -8.36 -46.26 11.16
N GLU A 630 -9.15 -46.91 10.29
CA GLU A 630 -8.78 -47.13 8.88
C GLU A 630 -8.40 -45.82 8.16
N VAL A 631 -9.20 -44.77 8.35
CA VAL A 631 -8.94 -43.45 7.73
C VAL A 631 -7.71 -42.76 8.33
N PHE A 632 -7.51 -42.84 9.65
CA PHE A 632 -6.33 -42.26 10.29
C PHE A 632 -5.05 -43.02 9.97
N ASP A 633 -5.09 -44.35 9.88
CA ASP A 633 -3.96 -45.16 9.45
C ASP A 633 -3.58 -44.80 8.01
N GLN A 634 -4.56 -44.65 7.11
CA GLN A 634 -4.33 -44.13 5.77
C GLN A 634 -3.67 -42.74 5.79
N ALA A 635 -4.07 -41.85 6.71
CA ALA A 635 -3.45 -40.54 6.86
C ALA A 635 -2.00 -40.63 7.38
N VAL A 636 -1.71 -41.56 8.31
CA VAL A 636 -0.36 -41.83 8.80
C VAL A 636 0.53 -42.40 7.71
N GLU A 637 0.02 -43.32 6.89
CA GLU A 637 0.76 -43.89 5.77
C GLU A 637 1.14 -42.84 4.73
N GLN A 638 0.25 -41.88 4.44
CA GLN A 638 0.46 -40.87 3.40
C GLN A 638 1.27 -39.66 3.87
N PHE A 639 1.08 -39.21 5.11
CA PHE A 639 1.64 -37.95 5.63
C PHE A 639 2.62 -38.13 6.78
N GLY A 640 2.83 -39.37 7.21
CA GLY A 640 3.64 -39.70 8.38
C GLY A 640 2.89 -39.53 9.70
N THR A 641 3.49 -40.04 10.77
CA THR A 641 2.94 -39.90 12.11
C THR A 641 3.09 -38.47 12.62
N ASN A 642 2.01 -37.90 13.18
CA ASN A 642 2.06 -36.67 13.95
C ASN A 642 1.25 -36.83 15.26
N PRO A 643 1.50 -35.99 16.29
CA PRO A 643 0.81 -36.10 17.57
C PRO A 643 -0.72 -36.06 17.46
N ARG A 644 -1.28 -35.27 16.54
CA ARG A 644 -2.74 -35.15 16.38
C ARG A 644 -3.38 -36.45 15.90
N LEU A 645 -2.82 -37.08 14.88
CA LEU A 645 -3.31 -38.38 14.37
C LEU A 645 -3.14 -39.49 15.41
N LEU A 646 -1.97 -39.57 16.06
CA LEU A 646 -1.71 -40.57 17.11
C LEU A 646 -2.67 -40.41 18.29
N ASN A 647 -2.98 -39.17 18.68
CA ASN A 647 -3.96 -38.91 19.72
C ASN A 647 -5.35 -39.38 19.32
N ALA A 648 -5.77 -39.09 18.09
CA ALA A 648 -7.07 -39.52 17.56
C ALA A 648 -7.17 -41.06 17.46
N LEU A 649 -6.12 -41.73 16.98
CA LEU A 649 -6.02 -43.19 16.98
C LEU A 649 -6.12 -43.77 18.39
N GLY A 650 -5.40 -43.20 19.36
CA GLY A 650 -5.46 -43.66 20.75
C GLY A 650 -6.85 -43.49 21.37
N GLU A 651 -7.57 -42.41 21.04
CA GLU A 651 -8.97 -42.26 21.42
C GLU A 651 -9.86 -43.33 20.82
N CYS A 652 -9.67 -43.67 19.53
CA CYS A 652 -10.40 -44.77 18.90
C CYS A 652 -10.12 -46.12 19.55
N TYR A 653 -8.84 -46.45 19.80
CA TYR A 653 -8.45 -47.70 20.45
C TYR A 653 -9.01 -47.80 21.86
N LEU A 654 -8.95 -46.70 22.64
CA LEU A 654 -9.53 -46.68 23.97
C LEU A 654 -11.04 -46.92 23.93
N ALA A 655 -11.77 -46.28 23.00
CA ALA A 655 -13.21 -46.45 22.84
C ALA A 655 -13.61 -47.89 22.44
N LEU A 656 -12.71 -48.61 21.76
CA LEU A 656 -12.85 -50.04 21.44
C LEU A 656 -12.37 -50.99 22.55
N GLY A 657 -11.90 -50.47 23.69
CA GLY A 657 -11.36 -51.26 24.80
C GLY A 657 -9.93 -51.78 24.59
N ARG A 658 -9.27 -51.38 23.49
CA ARG A 658 -7.89 -51.76 23.13
C ARG A 658 -6.89 -50.88 23.87
N LYS A 659 -6.81 -51.04 25.18
CA LYS A 659 -6.02 -50.17 26.08
C LYS A 659 -4.52 -50.16 25.76
N GLU A 660 -3.93 -51.31 25.43
CA GLU A 660 -2.50 -51.40 25.09
C GLU A 660 -2.18 -50.69 23.78
N GLU A 661 -2.99 -50.87 22.73
CA GLU A 661 -2.82 -50.14 21.47
C GLU A 661 -2.95 -48.62 21.70
N ALA A 662 -3.93 -48.19 22.51
CA ALA A 662 -4.11 -46.78 22.88
C ALA A 662 -2.89 -46.22 23.63
N ARG A 663 -2.33 -47.00 24.56
CA ARG A 663 -1.12 -46.65 25.31
C ARG A 663 0.07 -46.44 24.38
N VAL A 664 0.34 -47.40 23.49
CA VAL A 664 1.48 -47.36 22.56
C VAL A 664 1.44 -46.12 21.68
N VAL A 665 0.29 -45.79 21.08
CA VAL A 665 0.19 -44.62 20.20
C VAL A 665 0.29 -43.30 20.96
N TRP A 666 -0.21 -43.22 22.19
CA TRP A 666 -0.06 -42.02 23.04
C TRP A 666 1.35 -41.84 23.59
N GLU A 667 2.06 -42.92 23.94
CA GLU A 667 3.48 -42.85 24.29
C GLU A 667 4.30 -42.31 23.11
N LYS A 668 4.07 -42.85 21.90
CA LYS A 668 4.68 -42.32 20.66
C LYS A 668 4.30 -40.86 20.37
N SER A 669 3.07 -40.45 20.68
CA SER A 669 2.65 -39.04 20.57
C SER A 669 3.43 -38.14 21.52
N LEU A 670 3.69 -38.58 22.75
CA LEU A 670 4.47 -37.84 23.75
C LEU A 670 5.97 -37.81 23.43
N GLU A 671 6.51 -38.81 22.75
CA GLU A 671 7.87 -38.76 22.20
C GLU A 671 8.02 -37.65 21.16
N LEU A 672 7.02 -37.48 20.29
CA LEU A 672 7.01 -36.42 19.27
C LEU A 672 6.71 -35.04 19.85
N ASN A 673 5.85 -34.96 20.87
CA ASN A 673 5.54 -33.74 21.58
C ASN A 673 5.29 -34.01 23.08
N PRO A 674 6.27 -33.75 23.95
CA PRO A 674 6.15 -34.01 25.38
C PRO A 674 5.13 -33.11 26.11
N ASP A 675 4.72 -31.98 25.53
CA ASP A 675 3.89 -30.96 26.19
C ASP A 675 2.39 -31.18 25.97
N GLN A 676 1.91 -32.39 26.26
CA GLN A 676 0.50 -32.77 26.10
C GLN A 676 -0.08 -33.26 27.44
N ALA A 677 -0.48 -32.32 28.30
CA ALA A 677 -0.98 -32.60 29.64
C ALA A 677 -2.18 -33.57 29.66
N GLU A 678 -3.11 -33.41 28.72
CA GLU A 678 -4.30 -34.27 28.64
C GLU A 678 -3.94 -35.71 28.26
N ILE A 679 -2.95 -35.92 27.39
CA ILE A 679 -2.50 -37.27 27.02
C ILE A 679 -1.77 -37.94 28.20
N LYS A 680 -0.95 -37.19 28.96
CA LYS A 680 -0.33 -37.70 30.20
C LYS A 680 -1.38 -38.16 31.23
N LYS A 681 -2.46 -37.39 31.41
CA LYS A 681 -3.59 -37.77 32.29
C LYS A 681 -4.28 -39.04 31.78
N LYS A 682 -4.56 -39.13 30.48
CA LYS A 682 -5.17 -40.32 29.87
C LYS A 682 -4.30 -41.56 30.09
N LEU A 683 -2.99 -41.48 29.88
CA LEU A 683 -2.05 -42.58 30.14
C LEU A 683 -1.96 -42.96 31.63
N ALA A 684 -1.98 -41.99 32.55
CA ALA A 684 -1.98 -42.26 33.99
C ALA A 684 -3.24 -43.02 34.42
N SER A 685 -4.42 -42.60 33.94
CA SER A 685 -5.69 -43.27 34.26
C SER A 685 -5.84 -44.67 33.65
N LEU A 686 -5.06 -45.00 32.61
CA LEU A 686 -4.95 -46.37 32.10
C LEU A 686 -4.19 -47.28 33.08
N LYS A 687 -3.15 -46.76 33.76
CA LYS A 687 -2.32 -47.49 34.72
C LYS A 687 -2.97 -47.70 36.08
N GLU A 688 -3.92 -46.84 36.46
CA GLU A 688 -4.65 -46.95 37.74
C GLU A 688 -5.78 -47.99 37.74
N LYS A 689 -6.12 -48.57 36.58
CA LYS A 689 -7.23 -49.53 36.40
C LYS A 689 -6.77 -50.95 36.00
N GLU A 690 -5.47 -51.21 36.11
CA GLU A 690 -4.88 -52.56 36.14
C GLU A 690 -4.67 -52.97 37.59
#